data_AF-A0A6A5XZA3-F1
#
_entry.id   AF-A0A6A5XZA3-F1
#
_cell.length_a   1.000
_cell.length_b   1.000
_cell.length_c   1.000
_cell.angle_alpha   90.00
_cell.angle_beta   90.00
_cell.angle_gamma   90.00
#
_symmetry.space_group_name_H-M   'P 1'
#
loop_
_entity.id
_entity.type
_entity.pdbx_description
1 polymer ?
#
loop_
_entity_poly.entity_id
_entity_poly.type
_entity_poly.pdbx_seq_one_letter_code
_entity_poly.pdbx_strand_id
1 'polypeptide(L)'
;MLYTFILWAVIGGILLFFIFWRLFRPHRAPTALVAGEYSSKQSFYYRARRALASGTRQYLGSEGVGRFFPYTTKLQVLILAIICIYLTIFSFVGIVYKTWITPIKGSDKFNTRTGLGGFSDRLGALAYALTPLTIALCSRDSILSLLTGIPYQHFNFLHRWTGRIILVQSFIHTIGWTIIEGKLYQPQPKVYTNFIKQKYMIWGIVAQGFITFLFVFSLRPVIRWTGYEFFRKTHYLVAGLYLGACWGHWNQLACWMIASLGILGIDLGLRFVRVCAIHLGYKDGNQGIGFRPISSKVEVFKDPSGTIVRMSFTHNHQPWKIGQHFYLTFPELSIWQSHPFTPASVPPTTLVPPTHTYIIRARNGETGKLAALAESASQEKDTPITETPVVLLGPYGRSVLDHETSNILAIAGGTGISFTLPVVMNALADPTNHTQNIEMIWVIRHIENLAWLAPELLSLKEQLSHPTSSPIPSSSAASTDEKAILEPTTTAHSTKRFRIRIFVTRSPETRTHIHPAVAPSSDPNAPAPPTKDLEISSSSSSTNSSAINHAPTHSNLVQTLLTPHPNFTVTCLDHTHPDMSTILSTFLDETVASGRTTVVGSGPAMLGTDIRRAVAQRNDVGGVWRGDEKGDVSCVWDDRLG
;
A
#
# COMPACT_ATOMS: atom_id res chain seq x y z
N MET A 1 -8.10 -27.39 23.22
CA MET A 1 -6.63 -27.35 23.15
C MET A 1 -6.05 -28.06 21.94
N LEU A 2 -6.26 -29.37 21.71
CA LEU A 2 -5.62 -30.08 20.58
C LEU A 2 -5.79 -29.36 19.22
N TYR A 3 -7.03 -29.07 18.83
CA TYR A 3 -7.34 -28.43 17.54
C TYR A 3 -6.77 -27.01 17.38
N THR A 4 -6.56 -26.28 18.48
CA THR A 4 -5.93 -24.95 18.43
C THR A 4 -4.43 -25.08 18.12
N PHE A 5 -3.78 -26.11 18.64
CA PHE A 5 -2.38 -26.40 18.30
C PHE A 5 -2.23 -26.99 16.90
N ILE A 6 -3.18 -27.82 16.44
CA ILE A 6 -3.20 -28.30 15.05
C ILE A 6 -3.28 -27.13 14.07
N LEU A 7 -4.15 -26.14 14.32
CA LEU A 7 -4.22 -24.91 13.52
C LEU A 7 -2.84 -24.23 13.40
N TRP A 8 -2.14 -24.06 14.52
CA TRP A 8 -0.82 -23.43 14.52
C TRP A 8 0.29 -24.29 13.94
N ALA A 9 0.20 -25.61 14.05
CA ALA A 9 1.11 -26.53 13.35
C ALA A 9 0.95 -26.42 11.83
N VAL A 10 -0.29 -26.31 11.33
CA VAL A 10 -0.57 -26.08 9.91
C VAL A 10 -0.03 -24.72 9.46
N ILE A 11 -0.28 -23.65 10.21
CA ILE A 11 0.27 -22.31 9.92
C ILE A 11 1.81 -22.36 9.91
N GLY A 12 2.43 -23.01 10.90
CA GLY A 12 3.87 -23.20 10.98
C GLY A 12 4.42 -23.95 9.77
N GLY A 13 3.78 -25.04 9.35
CA GLY A 13 4.14 -25.79 8.14
C GLY A 13 4.06 -24.95 6.87
N ILE A 14 3.01 -24.12 6.72
CA ILE A 14 2.88 -23.19 5.59
C ILE A 14 4.03 -22.18 5.60
N LEU A 15 4.36 -21.61 6.77
CA LEU A 15 5.47 -20.65 6.88
C LEU A 15 6.82 -21.29 6.56
N LEU A 16 7.07 -22.52 7.04
CA LEU A 16 8.27 -23.28 6.70
C LEU A 16 8.39 -23.55 5.20
N PHE A 17 7.27 -23.89 4.54
CA PHE A 17 7.23 -24.01 3.09
C PHE A 17 7.64 -22.71 2.38
N PHE A 18 7.11 -21.56 2.82
CA PHE A 18 7.50 -20.27 2.24
C PHE A 18 8.98 -19.92 2.47
N ILE A 19 9.52 -20.24 3.64
CA ILE A 19 10.94 -20.05 3.96
C ILE A 19 11.80 -20.90 3.02
N PHE A 20 11.48 -22.19 2.90
CA PHE A 20 12.15 -23.10 1.98
C PHE A 20 12.07 -22.60 0.53
N TRP A 21 10.87 -22.22 0.07
CA TRP A 21 10.63 -21.67 -1.27
C TRP A 21 11.40 -20.37 -1.55
N ARG A 22 11.78 -19.64 -0.51
CA ARG A 22 12.57 -18.41 -0.61
C ARG A 22 14.06 -18.68 -0.59
N LEU A 23 14.54 -19.62 0.23
CA LEU A 23 15.95 -19.96 0.33
C LEU A 23 16.43 -20.69 -0.93
N PHE A 24 15.61 -21.58 -1.49
CA PHE A 24 15.94 -22.37 -2.68
C PHE A 24 15.43 -21.74 -3.98
N ARG A 25 15.62 -20.43 -4.15
CA ARG A 25 15.21 -19.73 -5.38
C ARG A 25 16.14 -20.10 -6.54
N PRO A 26 15.64 -20.73 -7.62
CA PRO A 26 16.45 -20.97 -8.81
C PRO A 26 16.80 -19.62 -9.45
N HIS A 27 18.07 -19.44 -9.78
CA HIS A 27 18.56 -18.24 -10.46
C HIS A 27 18.41 -18.40 -11.97
N ARG A 28 18.21 -17.27 -12.66
CA ARG A 28 18.29 -17.23 -14.13
C ARG A 28 19.70 -17.60 -14.56
N ALA A 29 19.82 -18.55 -15.48
CA ALA A 29 21.11 -18.90 -16.06
C ALA A 29 21.63 -17.72 -16.89
N PRO A 30 22.92 -17.37 -16.82
CA PRO A 30 23.50 -16.30 -17.62
C PRO A 30 23.38 -16.65 -19.10
N THR A 31 23.19 -15.63 -19.92
CA THR A 31 23.15 -15.79 -21.38
C THR A 31 24.54 -16.09 -21.89
N ALA A 32 24.75 -17.30 -22.43
CA ALA A 32 26.01 -17.70 -23.04
C ALA A 32 25.96 -17.45 -24.56
N LEU A 33 27.08 -16.96 -25.11
CA LEU A 33 27.34 -16.97 -26.54
C LEU A 33 27.78 -18.38 -26.93
N VAL A 34 26.96 -19.10 -27.69
CA VAL A 34 27.30 -20.42 -28.22
C VAL A 34 27.11 -20.36 -29.73
N ALA A 35 28.19 -20.59 -30.50
CA ALA A 35 28.17 -20.59 -31.96
C ALA A 35 27.59 -19.31 -32.61
N GLY A 36 27.83 -18.13 -32.02
CA GLY A 36 27.36 -16.85 -32.54
C GLY A 36 25.90 -16.50 -32.21
N GLU A 37 25.16 -17.40 -31.55
CA GLU A 37 23.82 -17.14 -31.03
C GLU A 37 23.84 -17.03 -29.50
N TYR A 38 23.16 -16.00 -28.97
CA TYR A 38 22.88 -15.90 -27.54
C TYR A 38 21.77 -16.90 -27.19
N SER A 39 22.12 -18.03 -26.59
CA SER A 39 21.15 -19.04 -26.15
C SER A 39 21.29 -19.31 -24.66
N SER A 40 20.25 -19.02 -23.89
CA SER A 40 20.19 -19.39 -22.47
C SER A 40 19.10 -20.45 -22.28
N LYS A 41 19.50 -21.72 -22.14
CA LYS A 41 18.56 -22.77 -21.73
C LYS A 41 18.35 -22.66 -20.21
N GLN A 42 17.26 -22.00 -19.83
CA GLN A 42 16.88 -21.88 -18.43
C GLN A 42 16.56 -23.24 -17.81
N SER A 43 16.90 -23.42 -16.53
CA SER A 43 16.69 -24.68 -15.83
C SER A 43 15.20 -25.04 -15.74
N PHE A 44 14.91 -26.35 -15.64
CA PHE A 44 13.55 -26.84 -15.44
C PHE A 44 12.87 -26.18 -14.23
N TYR A 45 13.56 -26.10 -13.08
CA TYR A 45 13.01 -25.50 -11.86
C TYR A 45 12.74 -24.00 -12.00
N TYR A 46 13.59 -23.27 -12.73
CA TYR A 46 13.37 -21.86 -13.03
C TYR A 46 12.10 -21.69 -13.86
N ARG A 47 11.99 -22.41 -14.98
CA ARG A 47 10.83 -22.37 -15.89
C ARG A 47 9.55 -22.77 -15.17
N ALA A 48 9.58 -23.82 -14.36
CA ALA A 48 8.43 -24.26 -13.58
C ALA A 48 7.94 -23.20 -12.59
N ARG A 49 8.87 -22.58 -11.85
CA ARG A 49 8.56 -21.50 -10.92
C ARG A 49 7.96 -20.29 -11.63
N ARG A 50 8.54 -19.90 -12.77
CA ARG A 50 8.08 -18.74 -13.56
C ARG A 50 6.72 -19.02 -14.20
N ALA A 51 6.50 -20.22 -14.73
CA ALA A 51 5.22 -20.65 -15.25
C ALA A 51 4.14 -20.66 -14.15
N LEU A 52 4.47 -21.15 -12.94
CA LEU A 52 3.56 -21.08 -11.80
C LEU A 52 3.23 -19.63 -11.43
N ALA A 53 4.24 -18.75 -11.34
CA ALA A 53 4.02 -17.34 -11.05
C ALA A 53 3.15 -16.66 -12.13
N SER A 54 3.42 -16.93 -13.40
CA SER A 54 2.62 -16.47 -14.54
C SER A 54 1.17 -16.95 -14.44
N GLY A 55 0.96 -18.23 -14.10
CA GLY A 55 -0.37 -18.81 -13.95
C GLY A 55 -1.15 -18.24 -12.78
N THR A 56 -0.48 -18.00 -11.65
CA THR A 56 -1.12 -17.31 -10.52
C THR A 56 -1.58 -15.90 -10.91
N ARG A 57 -0.81 -15.17 -11.72
CA ARG A 57 -1.22 -13.84 -12.20
C ARG A 57 -2.34 -13.92 -13.23
N GLN A 58 -2.24 -14.85 -14.19
CA GLN A 58 -3.22 -15.06 -15.25
C GLN A 58 -4.60 -15.42 -14.68
N TYR A 59 -4.67 -16.40 -13.79
CA TYR A 59 -5.95 -16.93 -13.30
C TYR A 59 -6.42 -16.28 -12.00
N LEU A 60 -5.49 -15.92 -11.10
CA LEU A 60 -5.81 -15.47 -9.74
C LEU A 60 -5.43 -14.00 -9.47
N GLY A 61 -4.76 -13.32 -10.40
CA GLY A 61 -4.28 -11.95 -10.24
C GLY A 61 -5.33 -10.85 -10.50
N SER A 62 -6.39 -11.16 -11.25
CA SER A 62 -7.47 -10.20 -11.53
C SER A 62 -8.30 -9.89 -10.27
N GLU A 63 -8.76 -8.65 -10.16
CA GLU A 63 -9.69 -8.20 -9.11
C GLU A 63 -11.15 -8.23 -9.56
N GLY A 64 -12.08 -7.97 -8.63
CA GLY A 64 -13.51 -7.84 -8.93
C GLY A 64 -14.28 -9.16 -8.81
N VAL A 65 -14.10 -9.89 -7.70
CA VAL A 65 -14.85 -11.13 -7.45
C VAL A 65 -16.25 -10.78 -6.94
N GLY A 66 -17.17 -10.53 -7.88
CA GLY A 66 -18.54 -10.15 -7.59
C GLY A 66 -18.66 -8.81 -6.83
N ARG A 67 -19.87 -8.54 -6.32
CA ARG A 67 -20.20 -7.26 -5.67
C ARG A 67 -19.53 -7.05 -4.31
N PHE A 68 -19.18 -8.13 -3.61
CA PHE A 68 -18.63 -8.08 -2.25
C PHE A 68 -17.11 -7.86 -2.21
N PHE A 69 -16.39 -8.17 -3.29
CA PHE A 69 -14.93 -8.09 -3.37
C PHE A 69 -14.45 -7.29 -4.60
N PRO A 70 -14.82 -6.00 -4.72
CA PRO A 70 -14.53 -5.20 -5.91
C PRO A 70 -13.02 -4.97 -6.12
N TYR A 71 -12.28 -4.72 -5.04
CA TYR A 71 -10.83 -4.40 -5.06
C TYR A 71 -10.02 -5.48 -4.34
N THR A 72 -10.30 -6.73 -4.65
CA THR A 72 -9.64 -7.88 -4.00
C THR A 72 -9.37 -8.91 -5.08
N THR A 73 -8.15 -9.44 -5.08
CA THR A 73 -7.74 -10.44 -6.06
C THR A 73 -8.44 -11.77 -5.81
N LYS A 74 -8.66 -12.55 -6.87
CA LYS A 74 -9.16 -13.93 -6.75
C LYS A 74 -8.32 -14.78 -5.80
N LEU A 75 -7.00 -14.58 -5.79
CA LEU A 75 -6.09 -15.26 -4.86
C LEU A 75 -6.45 -14.98 -3.39
N GLN A 76 -6.68 -13.71 -3.03
CA GLN A 76 -7.05 -13.34 -1.65
C GLN A 76 -8.38 -13.97 -1.24
N VAL A 77 -9.38 -13.97 -2.13
CA VAL A 77 -10.68 -14.61 -1.88
C VAL A 77 -10.54 -16.12 -1.71
N LEU A 78 -9.72 -16.78 -2.55
CA LEU A 78 -9.45 -18.21 -2.43
C LEU A 78 -8.78 -18.55 -1.09
N ILE A 79 -7.78 -17.78 -0.66
CA ILE A 79 -7.12 -17.99 0.64
C ILE A 79 -8.13 -17.85 1.79
N LEU A 80 -8.98 -16.82 1.73
CA LEU A 80 -10.04 -16.64 2.73
C LEU A 80 -11.02 -17.83 2.73
N ALA A 81 -11.44 -18.31 1.55
CA ALA A 81 -12.32 -19.46 1.44
C ALA A 81 -11.70 -20.72 2.05
N ILE A 82 -10.40 -20.98 1.80
CA ILE A 82 -9.67 -22.10 2.40
C ILE A 82 -9.66 -21.98 3.93
N ILE A 83 -9.38 -20.80 4.48
CA ILE A 83 -9.40 -20.57 5.93
C ILE A 83 -10.80 -20.82 6.50
N CYS A 84 -11.85 -20.32 5.86
CA CYS A 84 -13.23 -20.54 6.29
C CYS A 84 -13.58 -22.03 6.27
N ILE A 85 -13.29 -22.74 5.16
CA ILE A 85 -13.56 -24.18 5.03
C ILE A 85 -12.82 -24.97 6.12
N TYR A 86 -11.52 -24.68 6.33
CA TYR A 86 -10.73 -25.30 7.38
C TYR A 86 -11.39 -25.10 8.75
N LEU A 87 -11.71 -23.85 9.11
CA LEU A 87 -12.30 -23.53 10.41
C LEU A 87 -13.68 -24.17 10.59
N THR A 88 -14.50 -24.21 9.55
CA THR A 88 -15.80 -24.88 9.57
C THR A 88 -15.63 -26.37 9.83
N ILE A 89 -14.79 -27.07 9.06
CA ILE A 89 -14.54 -28.51 9.26
C ILE A 89 -14.09 -28.78 10.70
N PHE A 90 -13.06 -28.07 11.18
CA PHE A 90 -12.53 -28.27 12.53
C PHE A 90 -13.44 -27.77 13.66
N SER A 91 -14.51 -27.03 13.35
CA SER A 91 -15.57 -26.70 14.31
C SER A 91 -16.47 -27.89 14.61
N PHE A 92 -16.65 -28.81 13.64
CA PHE A 92 -17.56 -29.96 13.75
C PHE A 92 -16.84 -31.29 13.97
N VAL A 93 -15.60 -31.43 13.50
CA VAL A 93 -14.84 -32.69 13.65
C VAL A 93 -14.64 -33.07 15.12
N GLY A 94 -14.92 -34.35 15.41
CA GLY A 94 -14.72 -34.95 16.74
C GLY A 94 -15.75 -34.55 17.79
N ILE A 95 -16.88 -33.93 17.40
CA ILE A 95 -18.00 -33.67 18.30
C ILE A 95 -18.89 -34.91 18.41
N VAL A 96 -19.34 -35.24 19.62
CA VAL A 96 -20.29 -36.32 19.85
C VAL A 96 -21.71 -35.76 19.76
N TYR A 97 -22.45 -36.16 18.71
CA TYR A 97 -23.82 -35.69 18.43
C TYR A 97 -24.91 -36.52 19.10
N LYS A 98 -24.64 -37.00 20.32
CA LYS A 98 -25.63 -37.72 21.13
C LYS A 98 -26.30 -36.76 22.10
N THR A 99 -27.54 -37.05 22.46
CA THR A 99 -28.28 -36.35 23.51
C THR A 99 -28.34 -37.23 24.74
N TRP A 100 -27.94 -36.69 25.90
CA TRP A 100 -28.03 -37.37 27.19
C TRP A 100 -28.93 -36.59 28.12
N ILE A 101 -29.88 -37.29 28.71
CA ILE A 101 -30.78 -36.74 29.73
C ILE A 101 -30.32 -37.28 31.07
N THR A 102 -29.93 -36.40 31.99
CA THR A 102 -29.44 -36.81 33.31
C THR A 102 -30.31 -36.22 34.42
N PRO A 103 -30.83 -37.04 35.36
CA PRO A 103 -31.65 -36.54 36.46
C PRO A 103 -30.82 -35.68 37.41
N ILE A 104 -31.46 -34.69 38.04
CA ILE A 104 -30.83 -33.84 39.06
C ILE A 104 -31.12 -34.42 40.44
N LYS A 105 -30.07 -34.69 41.22
CA LYS A 105 -30.20 -35.25 42.57
C LYS A 105 -31.11 -34.36 43.43
N GLY A 106 -32.20 -34.95 43.94
CA GLY A 106 -33.15 -34.24 44.82
C GLY A 106 -34.16 -33.35 44.10
N SER A 107 -34.43 -33.57 42.81
CA SER A 107 -35.52 -32.89 42.09
C SER A 107 -36.07 -33.73 40.93
N ASP A 108 -37.31 -33.45 40.52
CA ASP A 108 -37.95 -34.09 39.35
C ASP A 108 -37.52 -33.47 38.00
N LYS A 109 -36.43 -32.70 38.01
CA LYS A 109 -35.91 -31.99 36.82
C LYS A 109 -34.70 -32.72 36.22
N PHE A 110 -34.49 -32.49 34.93
CA PHE A 110 -33.44 -33.14 34.15
C PHE A 110 -32.55 -32.12 33.45
N ASN A 111 -31.27 -32.43 33.35
CA ASN A 111 -30.33 -31.74 32.45
C ASN A 111 -30.31 -32.44 31.10
N THR A 112 -30.27 -31.65 30.02
CA THR A 112 -30.07 -32.13 28.66
C THR A 112 -28.65 -31.78 28.21
N ARG A 113 -27.82 -32.77 27.92
CA ARG A 113 -26.48 -32.59 27.35
C ARG A 113 -26.49 -32.99 25.88
N THR A 114 -25.94 -32.15 25.02
CA THR A 114 -25.86 -32.38 23.57
C THR A 114 -24.46 -32.03 23.05
N GLY A 115 -24.20 -32.33 21.78
CA GLY A 115 -22.98 -31.89 21.10
C GLY A 115 -22.80 -30.37 21.01
N LEU A 116 -23.82 -29.57 21.35
CA LEU A 116 -23.77 -28.10 21.34
C LEU A 116 -22.67 -27.55 22.25
N GLY A 117 -22.45 -28.15 23.43
CA GLY A 117 -21.41 -27.68 24.36
C GLY A 117 -20.01 -27.82 23.78
N GLY A 118 -19.68 -29.01 23.26
CA GLY A 118 -18.38 -29.23 22.61
C GLY A 118 -18.18 -28.36 21.36
N PHE A 119 -19.24 -28.13 20.59
CA PHE A 119 -19.22 -27.22 19.45
C PHE A 119 -18.98 -25.76 19.87
N SER A 120 -19.71 -25.26 20.87
CA SER A 120 -19.52 -23.91 21.41
C SER A 120 -18.12 -23.71 21.96
N ASP A 121 -17.58 -24.66 22.73
CA ASP A 121 -16.21 -24.60 23.22
C ASP A 121 -15.17 -24.63 22.10
N ARG A 122 -15.41 -25.42 21.06
CA ARG A 122 -14.52 -25.47 19.89
C ARG A 122 -14.45 -24.10 19.20
N LEU A 123 -15.59 -23.45 18.99
CA LEU A 123 -15.63 -22.11 18.39
C LEU A 123 -14.90 -21.07 19.24
N GLY A 124 -15.13 -21.05 20.55
CA GLY A 124 -14.42 -20.16 21.48
C GLY A 124 -12.91 -20.39 21.45
N ALA A 125 -12.48 -21.66 21.47
CA ALA A 125 -11.07 -22.01 21.42
C ALA A 125 -10.40 -21.62 20.09
N LEU A 126 -11.06 -21.84 18.94
CA LEU A 126 -10.56 -21.42 17.64
C LEU A 126 -10.48 -19.90 17.52
N ALA A 127 -11.46 -19.16 18.06
CA ALA A 127 -11.43 -17.71 18.11
C ALA A 127 -10.20 -17.20 18.89
N TYR A 128 -9.92 -17.76 20.06
CA TYR A 128 -8.70 -17.45 20.83
C TYR A 128 -7.42 -17.72 20.03
N ALA A 129 -7.35 -18.88 19.37
CA ALA A 129 -6.18 -19.28 18.61
C ALA A 129 -5.95 -18.43 17.34
N LEU A 130 -7.00 -17.83 16.77
CA LEU A 130 -6.90 -16.92 15.63
C LEU A 130 -6.45 -15.51 16.01
N THR A 131 -6.62 -15.09 17.26
CA THR A 131 -6.24 -13.75 17.73
C THR A 131 -4.76 -13.42 17.48
N PRO A 132 -3.76 -14.25 17.85
CA PRO A 132 -2.36 -13.93 17.58
C PRO A 132 -2.05 -13.83 16.09
N LEU A 133 -2.66 -14.68 15.25
CA LEU A 133 -2.52 -14.60 13.80
C LEU A 133 -3.10 -13.27 13.27
N THR A 134 -4.28 -12.88 13.77
CA THR A 134 -4.95 -11.64 13.36
C THR A 134 -4.10 -10.41 13.66
N ILE A 135 -3.38 -10.39 14.79
CA ILE A 135 -2.44 -9.30 15.11
C ILE A 135 -1.21 -9.37 14.19
N ALA A 136 -0.62 -10.55 13.98
CA ALA A 136 0.53 -10.70 13.08
C ALA A 136 0.25 -10.23 11.65
N LEU A 137 -1.01 -10.37 11.19
CA LEU A 137 -1.47 -9.95 9.87
C LEU A 137 -1.59 -8.42 9.69
N CYS A 138 -1.58 -7.61 10.76
CA CYS A 138 -1.62 -6.15 10.65
C CYS A 138 -0.35 -5.42 11.11
N SER A 139 0.60 -6.13 11.75
CA SER A 139 1.89 -5.57 12.15
C SER A 139 2.64 -4.96 10.95
N ARG A 140 3.28 -3.81 11.13
CA ARG A 140 4.12 -3.16 10.11
C ARG A 140 5.53 -3.75 10.12
N ASP A 141 6.11 -3.97 11.30
CA ASP A 141 7.31 -4.77 11.49
C ASP A 141 6.91 -6.25 11.58
N SER A 142 6.43 -6.72 10.43
CA SER A 142 5.76 -8.00 10.30
C SER A 142 6.76 -9.16 10.22
N ILE A 143 6.72 -10.02 11.23
CA ILE A 143 7.40 -11.33 11.20
C ILE A 143 6.92 -12.13 9.98
N LEU A 144 5.63 -12.09 9.64
CA LEU A 144 5.10 -12.76 8.45
C LEU A 144 5.76 -12.24 7.17
N SER A 145 6.00 -10.93 7.07
CA SER A 145 6.72 -10.36 5.93
C SER A 145 8.15 -10.89 5.89
N LEU A 146 8.84 -10.92 7.03
CA LEU A 146 10.20 -11.44 7.12
C LEU A 146 10.29 -12.89 6.63
N LEU A 147 9.36 -13.76 7.06
CA LEU A 147 9.35 -15.18 6.70
C LEU A 147 8.92 -15.40 5.24
N THR A 148 7.79 -14.84 4.84
CA THR A 148 7.13 -15.19 3.56
C THR A 148 7.73 -14.51 2.34
N GLY A 149 8.35 -13.35 2.51
CA GLY A 149 8.75 -12.56 1.35
C GLY A 149 7.65 -11.61 0.81
N ILE A 150 6.49 -11.54 1.46
CA ILE A 150 5.35 -10.73 1.02
C ILE A 150 5.36 -9.39 1.78
N PRO A 151 5.02 -8.24 1.14
CA PRO A 151 4.83 -6.98 1.85
C PRO A 151 3.66 -7.02 2.85
N TYR A 152 3.83 -6.41 4.02
CA TYR A 152 2.85 -6.48 5.12
C TYR A 152 1.46 -5.95 4.74
N GLN A 153 1.39 -5.01 3.79
CA GLN A 153 0.13 -4.39 3.37
C GLN A 153 -0.86 -5.42 2.80
N HIS A 154 -0.36 -6.47 2.14
CA HIS A 154 -1.22 -7.51 1.56
C HIS A 154 -1.92 -8.36 2.62
N PHE A 155 -1.38 -8.43 3.84
CA PHE A 155 -1.97 -9.19 4.95
C PHE A 155 -3.16 -8.49 5.60
N ASN A 156 -3.29 -7.16 5.44
CA ASN A 156 -4.40 -6.40 6.01
C ASN A 156 -5.77 -6.88 5.52
N PHE A 157 -5.86 -7.45 4.32
CA PHE A 157 -7.08 -8.10 3.86
C PHE A 157 -7.48 -9.23 4.82
N LEU A 158 -6.55 -10.14 5.13
CA LEU A 158 -6.80 -11.24 6.03
C LEU A 158 -7.04 -10.77 7.47
N HIS A 159 -6.28 -9.78 7.99
CA HIS A 159 -6.55 -9.21 9.33
C HIS A 159 -8.02 -8.78 9.49
N ARG A 160 -8.58 -8.06 8.51
CA ARG A 160 -9.98 -7.63 8.54
C ARG A 160 -10.95 -8.81 8.53
N TRP A 161 -10.66 -9.86 7.78
CA TRP A 161 -11.55 -11.02 7.66
C TRP A 161 -11.43 -12.00 8.83
N THR A 162 -10.21 -12.27 9.33
CA THR A 162 -10.03 -13.08 10.53
C THR A 162 -10.63 -12.40 11.75
N GLY A 163 -10.57 -11.07 11.86
CA GLY A 163 -11.30 -10.33 12.90
C GLY A 163 -12.82 -10.52 12.83
N ARG A 164 -13.41 -10.55 11.62
CA ARG A 164 -14.84 -10.86 11.44
C ARG A 164 -15.17 -12.30 11.77
N ILE A 165 -14.30 -13.24 11.42
CA ILE A 165 -14.47 -14.66 11.77
C ILE A 165 -14.46 -14.83 13.28
N ILE A 166 -13.50 -14.21 13.98
CA ILE A 166 -13.42 -14.22 15.46
C ILE A 166 -14.72 -13.70 16.06
N LEU A 167 -15.24 -12.57 15.57
CA LEU A 167 -16.52 -12.00 16.03
C LEU A 167 -17.69 -12.99 15.86
N VAL A 168 -17.82 -13.60 14.68
CA VAL A 168 -18.91 -14.55 14.39
C VAL A 168 -18.77 -15.79 15.27
N GLN A 169 -17.56 -16.36 15.39
CA GLN A 169 -17.31 -17.51 16.24
C GLN A 169 -17.60 -17.19 17.71
N SER A 170 -17.24 -15.99 18.18
CA SER A 170 -17.50 -15.57 19.57
C SER A 170 -19.00 -15.39 19.83
N PHE A 171 -19.76 -14.79 18.91
CA PHE A 171 -21.23 -14.72 19.03
C PHE A 171 -21.88 -16.11 19.07
N ILE A 172 -21.50 -17.03 18.18
CA ILE A 172 -22.07 -18.38 18.17
C ILE A 172 -21.69 -19.15 19.45
N HIS A 173 -20.44 -18.99 19.92
CA HIS A 173 -19.99 -19.53 21.20
C HIS A 173 -20.87 -19.01 22.36
N THR A 174 -21.06 -17.69 22.46
CA THR A 174 -21.90 -17.06 23.49
C THR A 174 -23.34 -17.56 23.41
N ILE A 175 -23.96 -17.56 22.23
CA ILE A 175 -25.35 -18.01 22.03
C ILE A 175 -25.50 -19.47 22.48
N GLY A 176 -24.58 -20.35 22.08
CA GLY A 176 -24.66 -21.76 22.46
C GLY A 176 -24.55 -21.97 23.97
N TRP A 177 -23.62 -21.29 24.65
CA TRP A 177 -23.51 -21.36 26.11
C TRP A 177 -24.70 -20.72 26.84
N THR A 178 -25.27 -19.64 26.32
CA THR A 178 -26.52 -19.07 26.84
C THR A 178 -27.69 -20.05 26.73
N ILE A 179 -27.81 -20.78 25.61
CA ILE A 179 -28.85 -21.81 25.44
C ILE A 179 -28.63 -22.98 26.40
N ILE A 180 -27.39 -23.45 26.55
CA ILE A 180 -27.04 -24.55 27.45
C ILE A 180 -27.40 -24.20 28.89
N GLU A 181 -26.90 -23.08 29.39
CA GLU A 181 -27.04 -22.67 30.79
C GLU A 181 -28.41 -22.06 31.10
N GLY A 182 -29.10 -21.50 30.10
CA GLY A 182 -30.41 -20.86 30.26
C GLY A 182 -31.61 -21.78 30.03
N LYS A 183 -31.43 -22.88 29.27
CA LYS A 183 -32.54 -23.77 28.89
C LYS A 183 -32.24 -25.24 29.13
N LEU A 184 -31.08 -25.74 28.69
CA LEU A 184 -30.79 -27.17 28.70
C LEU A 184 -30.42 -27.69 30.10
N TYR A 185 -29.83 -26.83 30.94
CA TYR A 185 -29.54 -27.14 32.33
C TYR A 185 -30.62 -26.61 33.27
N GLN A 186 -30.89 -27.37 34.32
CA GLN A 186 -31.95 -27.15 35.30
C GLN A 186 -31.37 -27.27 36.73
N PRO A 187 -32.02 -26.69 37.75
CA PRO A 187 -33.27 -25.91 37.71
C PRO A 187 -33.06 -24.44 37.31
N GLN A 188 -33.93 -23.92 36.43
CA GLN A 188 -34.05 -22.48 36.18
C GLN A 188 -34.93 -21.77 37.23
N PRO A 189 -34.66 -20.49 37.56
CA PRO A 189 -33.59 -19.62 37.06
C PRO A 189 -32.26 -19.76 37.82
N LYS A 190 -32.18 -20.69 38.79
CA LYS A 190 -31.04 -20.82 39.71
C LYS A 190 -29.73 -21.11 38.97
N VAL A 191 -29.73 -22.02 38.00
CA VAL A 191 -28.54 -22.35 37.19
C VAL A 191 -28.04 -21.12 36.44
N TYR A 192 -28.90 -20.45 35.66
CA TYR A 192 -28.51 -19.28 34.88
C TYR A 192 -28.04 -18.11 35.75
N THR A 193 -28.72 -17.87 36.89
CA THR A 193 -28.34 -16.82 37.84
C THR A 193 -26.97 -17.07 38.44
N ASN A 194 -26.65 -18.33 38.74
CA ASN A 194 -25.32 -18.70 39.24
C ASN A 194 -24.27 -18.57 38.14
N PHE A 195 -24.58 -18.98 36.91
CA PHE A 195 -23.72 -18.86 35.74
C PHE A 195 -23.32 -17.41 35.44
N ILE A 196 -24.30 -16.50 35.33
CA ILE A 196 -24.04 -15.11 34.90
C ILE A 196 -23.22 -14.31 35.93
N LYS A 197 -23.26 -14.70 37.21
CA LYS A 197 -22.50 -14.09 38.30
C LYS A 197 -21.04 -14.54 38.35
N GLN A 198 -20.65 -15.58 37.60
CA GLN A 198 -19.28 -16.06 37.61
C GLN A 198 -18.34 -15.03 36.97
N LYS A 199 -17.19 -14.79 37.62
CA LYS A 199 -16.21 -13.78 37.18
C LYS A 199 -15.80 -13.95 35.72
N TYR A 200 -15.54 -15.19 35.31
CA TYR A 200 -15.13 -15.52 33.94
C TYR A 200 -16.23 -15.15 32.92
N MET A 201 -17.51 -15.31 33.28
CA MET A 201 -18.64 -14.97 32.42
C MET A 201 -18.81 -13.46 32.26
N ILE A 202 -18.63 -12.70 33.36
CA ILE A 202 -18.62 -11.23 33.31
C ILE A 202 -17.54 -10.74 32.34
N TRP A 203 -16.32 -11.27 32.44
CA TRP A 203 -15.25 -10.97 31.49
C TRP A 203 -15.57 -11.40 30.07
N GLY A 204 -16.32 -12.50 29.88
CA GLY A 204 -16.81 -12.94 28.56
C GLY A 204 -17.76 -11.91 27.93
N ILE A 205 -18.68 -11.34 28.70
CA ILE A 205 -19.59 -10.28 28.24
C ILE A 205 -18.79 -9.02 27.89
N VAL A 206 -17.83 -8.63 28.73
CA VAL A 206 -16.95 -7.47 28.47
C VAL A 206 -16.13 -7.70 27.19
N ALA A 207 -15.54 -8.88 27.02
CA ALA A 207 -14.80 -9.24 25.81
C ALA A 207 -15.68 -9.20 24.56
N GLN A 208 -16.92 -9.72 24.65
CA GLN A 208 -17.90 -9.66 23.57
C GLN A 208 -18.27 -8.21 23.20
N GLY A 209 -18.40 -7.33 24.20
CA GLY A 209 -18.59 -5.90 24.00
C GLY A 209 -17.41 -5.25 23.26
N PHE A 210 -16.18 -5.53 23.66
CA PHE A 210 -14.99 -4.97 23.01
C PHE A 210 -14.81 -5.45 21.57
N ILE A 211 -14.98 -6.74 21.26
CA ILE A 211 -14.86 -7.20 19.87
C ILE A 211 -15.98 -6.65 18.98
N THR A 212 -17.18 -6.45 19.54
CA THR A 212 -18.29 -5.78 18.83
C THR A 212 -17.96 -4.31 18.56
N PHE A 213 -17.43 -3.59 19.54
CA PHE A 213 -16.93 -2.23 19.37
C PHE A 213 -15.87 -2.16 18.27
N LEU A 214 -14.87 -3.03 18.33
CA LEU A 214 -13.79 -3.11 17.33
C LEU A 214 -14.36 -3.32 15.94
N PHE A 215 -15.33 -4.21 15.76
CA PHE A 215 -15.97 -4.43 14.46
C PHE A 215 -16.74 -3.22 13.96
N VAL A 216 -17.65 -2.66 14.78
CA VAL A 216 -18.53 -1.54 14.40
C VAL A 216 -17.71 -0.31 14.02
N PHE A 217 -16.73 0.08 14.85
CA PHE A 217 -15.88 1.24 14.57
C PHE A 217 -14.85 1.01 13.46
N SER A 218 -14.70 -0.22 12.97
CA SER A 218 -13.91 -0.54 11.77
C SER A 218 -14.74 -0.50 10.47
N LEU A 219 -16.04 -0.25 10.53
CA LEU A 219 -16.90 -0.16 9.35
C LEU A 219 -16.65 1.15 8.60
N ARG A 220 -16.54 1.09 7.26
CA ARG A 220 -16.26 2.27 6.42
C ARG A 220 -17.23 3.44 6.65
N PRO A 221 -18.56 3.24 6.81
CA PRO A 221 -19.47 4.34 7.13
C PRO A 221 -19.12 5.02 8.47
N VAL A 222 -18.82 4.24 9.50
CA VAL A 222 -18.49 4.75 10.83
C VAL A 222 -17.16 5.50 10.80
N ILE A 223 -16.14 4.96 10.11
CA ILE A 223 -14.84 5.64 9.94
C ILE A 223 -15.01 6.98 9.21
N ARG A 224 -15.92 7.07 8.22
CA ARG A 224 -16.20 8.34 7.54
C ARG A 224 -16.86 9.37 8.46
N TRP A 225 -17.65 8.93 9.42
CA TRP A 225 -18.31 9.82 10.39
C TRP A 225 -17.36 10.26 11.51
N THR A 226 -16.57 9.35 12.06
CA THR A 226 -15.68 9.63 13.20
C THR A 226 -14.29 10.13 12.78
N GLY A 227 -13.90 9.89 11.52
CA GLY A 227 -12.56 10.12 11.01
C GLY A 227 -11.63 8.91 11.21
N TYR A 228 -10.64 8.79 10.31
CA TYR A 228 -9.65 7.70 10.31
C TYR A 228 -8.77 7.68 11.56
N GLU A 229 -8.42 8.85 12.07
CA GLU A 229 -7.55 8.99 13.25
C GLU A 229 -8.24 8.53 14.53
N PHE A 230 -9.55 8.80 14.66
CA PHE A 230 -10.36 8.26 15.76
C PHE A 230 -10.39 6.73 15.71
N PHE A 231 -10.70 6.17 14.53
CA PHE A 231 -10.70 4.73 14.31
C PHE A 231 -9.36 4.09 14.71
N ARG A 232 -8.24 4.61 14.20
CA ARG A 232 -6.92 4.02 14.47
C ARG A 232 -6.58 4.01 15.96
N LYS A 233 -6.81 5.10 16.67
CA LYS A 233 -6.48 5.24 18.10
C LYS A 233 -7.36 4.36 18.97
N THR A 234 -8.68 4.41 18.78
CA THR A 234 -9.63 3.63 19.56
C THR A 234 -9.50 2.13 19.28
N HIS A 235 -9.32 1.73 18.03
CA HIS A 235 -9.11 0.33 17.68
C HIS A 235 -7.89 -0.25 18.39
N TYR A 236 -6.78 0.50 18.41
CA TYR A 236 -5.56 0.07 19.08
C TYR A 236 -5.74 -0.08 20.60
N LEU A 237 -6.36 0.91 21.25
CA LEU A 237 -6.63 0.89 22.70
C LEU A 237 -7.58 -0.26 23.07
N VAL A 238 -8.72 -0.36 22.38
CA VAL A 238 -9.74 -1.37 22.67
C VAL A 238 -9.26 -2.77 22.30
N ALA A 239 -8.38 -2.93 21.31
CA ALA A 239 -7.75 -4.22 21.04
C ALA A 239 -6.91 -4.71 22.24
N GLY A 240 -6.15 -3.82 22.89
CA GLY A 240 -5.44 -4.15 24.13
C GLY A 240 -6.39 -4.56 25.27
N LEU A 241 -7.47 -3.80 25.46
CA LEU A 241 -8.50 -4.13 26.46
C LEU A 241 -9.23 -5.45 26.16
N TYR A 242 -9.50 -5.74 24.88
CA TYR A 242 -10.07 -7.01 24.42
C TYR A 242 -9.18 -8.20 24.78
N LEU A 243 -7.85 -8.10 24.59
CA LEU A 243 -6.92 -9.16 24.99
C LEU A 243 -6.93 -9.40 26.50
N GLY A 244 -6.95 -8.32 27.29
CA GLY A 244 -7.08 -8.41 28.75
C GLY A 244 -8.40 -9.05 29.19
N ALA A 245 -9.52 -8.67 28.55
CA ALA A 245 -10.82 -9.26 28.83
C ALA A 245 -10.90 -10.74 28.44
N CYS A 246 -10.30 -11.14 27.33
CA CYS A 246 -10.19 -12.56 26.96
C CYS A 246 -9.35 -13.35 27.98
N TRP A 247 -8.23 -12.79 28.45
CA TRP A 247 -7.46 -13.44 29.52
C TRP A 247 -8.34 -13.66 30.77
N GLY A 248 -9.08 -12.63 31.20
CA GLY A 248 -10.01 -12.73 32.33
C GLY A 248 -11.18 -13.69 32.11
N HIS A 249 -11.63 -13.86 30.85
CA HIS A 249 -12.72 -14.76 30.48
C HIS A 249 -12.31 -16.24 30.55
N TRP A 250 -11.12 -16.59 30.07
CA TRP A 250 -10.68 -18.00 30.09
C TRP A 250 -9.15 -18.14 30.13
N ASN A 251 -8.60 -18.30 31.34
CA ASN A 251 -7.16 -18.31 31.56
C ASN A 251 -6.46 -19.60 31.06
N GLN A 252 -7.18 -20.69 30.83
CA GLN A 252 -6.60 -21.94 30.30
C GLN A 252 -6.14 -21.78 28.83
N LEU A 253 -6.63 -20.75 28.14
CA LEU A 253 -6.20 -20.36 26.78
C LEU A 253 -5.32 -19.10 26.79
N ALA A 254 -4.78 -18.69 27.94
CA ALA A 254 -3.96 -17.48 28.08
C ALA A 254 -2.71 -17.51 27.21
N CYS A 255 -2.18 -18.68 26.83
CA CYS A 255 -1.05 -18.79 25.92
C CYS A 255 -1.28 -18.04 24.60
N TRP A 256 -2.50 -18.01 24.07
CA TRP A 256 -2.83 -17.28 22.84
C TRP A 256 -2.88 -15.76 23.05
N MET A 257 -3.29 -15.31 24.24
CA MET A 257 -3.27 -13.89 24.60
C MET A 257 -1.84 -13.41 24.85
N ILE A 258 -1.01 -14.23 25.51
CA ILE A 258 0.42 -13.97 25.69
C ILE A 258 1.13 -13.88 24.34
N ALA A 259 0.88 -14.82 23.42
CA ALA A 259 1.42 -14.77 22.07
C ALA A 259 0.98 -13.50 21.31
N SER A 260 -0.29 -13.13 21.46
CA SER A 260 -0.86 -11.90 20.87
C SER A 260 -0.15 -10.63 21.36
N LEU A 261 0.03 -10.52 22.69
CA LEU A 261 0.76 -9.42 23.32
C LEU A 261 2.24 -9.42 22.95
N GLY A 262 2.87 -10.58 22.85
CA GLY A 262 4.26 -10.73 22.41
C GLY A 262 4.48 -10.21 20.99
N ILE A 263 3.63 -10.60 20.03
CA ILE A 263 3.69 -10.13 18.64
C ILE A 263 3.50 -8.61 18.58
N LEU A 264 2.50 -8.09 19.32
CA LEU A 264 2.25 -6.65 19.41
C LEU A 264 3.46 -5.92 20.01
N GLY A 265 4.02 -6.41 21.11
CA GLY A 265 5.17 -5.82 21.79
C GLY A 265 6.42 -5.79 20.92
N ILE A 266 6.69 -6.86 20.16
CA ILE A 266 7.80 -6.92 19.21
C ILE A 266 7.64 -5.86 18.11
N ASP A 267 6.45 -5.77 17.51
CA ASP A 267 6.17 -4.79 16.46
C ASP A 267 6.33 -3.34 16.96
N LEU A 268 5.85 -3.03 18.17
CA LEU A 268 6.06 -1.69 18.77
C LEU A 268 7.51 -1.42 19.14
N GLY A 269 8.19 -2.40 19.76
CA GLY A 269 9.56 -2.26 20.21
C GLY A 269 10.51 -2.02 19.03
N LEU A 270 10.35 -2.77 17.94
CA LEU A 270 11.16 -2.59 16.73
C LEU A 270 10.93 -1.22 16.08
N ARG A 271 9.69 -0.72 16.05
CA ARG A 271 9.40 0.65 15.57
C ARG A 271 10.09 1.70 16.42
N PHE A 272 9.98 1.58 17.74
CA PHE A 272 10.61 2.51 18.67
C PHE A 272 12.13 2.53 18.49
N VAL A 273 12.77 1.36 18.48
CA VAL A 273 14.22 1.23 18.22
C VAL A 273 14.61 1.85 16.89
N ARG A 274 13.82 1.66 15.83
CA ARG A 274 14.11 2.24 14.51
C ARG A 274 14.01 3.77 14.49
N VAL A 275 12.97 4.34 15.11
CA VAL A 275 12.85 5.80 15.27
C VAL A 275 14.05 6.34 16.04
N CYS A 276 14.41 5.69 17.15
CA CYS A 276 15.57 6.05 17.95
C CYS A 276 16.87 5.98 17.13
N ALA A 277 17.08 4.93 16.34
CA ALA A 277 18.29 4.77 15.52
C ALA A 277 18.44 5.84 14.42
N ILE A 278 17.34 6.41 13.93
CA ILE A 278 17.35 7.47 12.89
C ILE A 278 17.54 8.86 13.51
N HIS A 279 17.01 9.09 14.71
CA HIS A 279 16.87 10.44 15.29
C HIS A 279 17.66 10.69 16.58
N LEU A 280 18.17 9.65 17.25
CA LEU A 280 19.10 9.82 18.35
C LEU A 280 20.51 9.96 17.79
N GLY A 281 21.11 11.13 18.03
CA GLY A 281 22.48 11.42 17.63
C GLY A 281 23.13 12.40 18.60
N TYR A 282 24.38 12.73 18.31
CA TYR A 282 25.08 13.82 19.02
C TYR A 282 24.42 15.15 18.71
N LYS A 283 24.26 16.00 19.73
CA LYS A 283 23.82 17.36 19.51
C LYS A 283 24.98 18.17 18.93
N ASP A 284 24.87 18.63 17.68
CA ASP A 284 25.80 19.63 17.12
C ASP A 284 25.97 20.79 18.11
N GLY A 285 27.20 20.97 18.59
CA GLY A 285 27.60 22.06 19.50
C GLY A 285 27.29 21.86 20.99
N ASN A 286 26.61 20.78 21.42
CA ASN A 286 26.33 20.52 22.84
C ASN A 286 26.75 19.11 23.26
N GLN A 287 27.34 18.95 24.45
CA GLN A 287 27.61 17.64 25.02
C GLN A 287 26.29 16.91 25.29
N GLY A 288 26.07 15.76 24.65
CA GLY A 288 24.96 14.84 24.96
C GLY A 288 24.29 14.21 23.74
N ILE A 289 23.71 13.03 23.96
CA ILE A 289 22.84 12.33 23.01
C ILE A 289 21.43 12.94 23.10
N GLY A 290 20.81 13.25 21.97
CA GLY A 290 19.48 13.82 21.93
C GLY A 290 18.65 13.36 20.73
N PHE A 291 17.33 13.40 20.88
CA PHE A 291 16.39 13.21 19.79
C PHE A 291 16.26 14.50 18.98
N ARG A 292 16.45 14.43 17.67
CA ARG A 292 16.28 15.57 16.76
C ARG A 292 15.35 15.25 15.59
N PRO A 293 14.25 16.01 15.40
CA PRO A 293 13.51 15.94 14.15
C PRO A 293 14.35 16.51 13.01
N ILE A 294 14.04 16.09 11.80
CA ILE A 294 14.71 16.54 10.57
C ILE A 294 14.08 17.87 10.15
N SER A 295 14.87 18.90 9.89
CA SER A 295 14.37 20.14 9.26
C SER A 295 14.13 19.88 7.77
N SER A 296 12.92 20.13 7.29
CA SER A 296 12.54 19.90 5.90
C SER A 296 12.10 21.18 5.21
N LYS A 297 12.51 21.32 3.94
CA LYS A 297 12.08 22.40 3.05
C LYS A 297 10.74 22.03 2.44
N VAL A 298 9.75 22.91 2.60
CA VAL A 298 8.39 22.69 2.09
C VAL A 298 8.02 23.77 1.07
N GLU A 299 7.59 23.34 -0.11
CA GLU A 299 7.12 24.18 -1.21
C GLU A 299 5.67 23.83 -1.54
N VAL A 300 4.88 24.85 -1.86
CA VAL A 300 3.44 24.70 -2.15
C VAL A 300 3.14 25.01 -3.60
N PHE A 301 2.42 24.10 -4.25
CA PHE A 301 1.96 24.21 -5.62
C PHE A 301 0.43 24.16 -5.65
N LYS A 302 -0.20 25.20 -6.21
CA LYS A 302 -1.65 25.25 -6.37
C LYS A 302 -2.04 24.60 -7.71
N ASP A 303 -2.88 23.58 -7.64
CA ASP A 303 -3.53 22.90 -8.77
C ASP A 303 -5.01 23.33 -8.77
N PRO A 304 -5.66 23.55 -9.94
CA PRO A 304 -7.10 23.78 -10.01
C PRO A 304 -7.95 22.72 -9.28
N SER A 305 -7.41 21.51 -9.06
CA SER A 305 -8.05 20.43 -8.29
C SER A 305 -7.56 20.26 -6.83
N GLY A 306 -6.76 21.18 -6.30
CA GLY A 306 -6.31 21.19 -4.91
C GLY A 306 -4.85 21.61 -4.73
N THR A 307 -4.32 21.48 -3.52
CA THR A 307 -2.93 21.88 -3.22
C THR A 307 -1.99 20.65 -3.23
N ILE A 308 -0.80 20.80 -3.81
CA ILE A 308 0.30 19.85 -3.73
C ILE A 308 1.42 20.47 -2.89
N VAL A 309 1.97 19.68 -1.97
CA VAL A 309 3.11 20.03 -1.15
C VAL A 309 4.30 19.20 -1.59
N ARG A 310 5.38 19.86 -2.00
CA ARG A 310 6.68 19.22 -2.29
C ARG A 310 7.58 19.46 -1.10
N MET A 311 8.00 18.38 -0.46
CA MET A 311 8.85 18.42 0.73
C MET A 311 10.19 17.75 0.44
N SER A 312 11.29 18.38 0.83
CA SER A 312 12.63 17.83 0.63
C SER A 312 13.53 18.04 1.84
N PHE A 313 14.41 17.07 2.09
CA PHE A 313 15.42 17.16 3.15
C PHE A 313 16.54 16.15 2.90
N THR A 314 17.70 16.39 3.50
CA THR A 314 18.83 15.46 3.51
C THR A 314 19.08 15.02 4.94
N HIS A 315 19.15 13.71 5.19
CA HIS A 315 19.36 13.18 6.53
C HIS A 315 20.25 11.94 6.50
N ASN A 316 21.18 11.84 7.45
CA ASN A 316 22.10 10.71 7.49
C ASN A 316 21.42 9.47 8.09
N HIS A 317 21.10 8.50 7.23
CA HIS A 317 20.66 7.17 7.62
C HIS A 317 20.92 6.17 6.49
N GLN A 318 20.69 4.88 6.74
CA GLN A 318 20.88 3.82 5.75
C GLN A 318 19.99 4.06 4.50
N PRO A 319 20.55 3.98 3.27
CA PRO A 319 19.78 4.10 2.03
C PRO A 319 18.62 3.09 1.97
N TRP A 320 17.46 3.52 1.43
CA TRP A 320 16.32 2.63 1.19
C TRP A 320 16.44 1.92 -0.16
N LYS A 321 15.58 0.92 -0.39
CA LYS A 321 15.43 0.27 -1.69
C LYS A 321 14.27 0.89 -2.46
N ILE A 322 14.41 1.00 -3.79
CA ILE A 322 13.37 1.57 -4.66
C ILE A 322 12.00 0.93 -4.42
N GLY A 323 10.99 1.76 -4.19
CA GLY A 323 9.61 1.36 -3.90
C GLY A 323 9.28 1.17 -2.41
N GLN A 324 10.27 1.21 -1.52
CA GLN A 324 10.03 1.36 -0.09
C GLN A 324 9.41 2.72 0.25
N HIS A 325 8.73 2.79 1.39
CA HIS A 325 8.11 4.01 1.92
C HIS A 325 8.50 4.25 3.37
N PHE A 326 8.21 5.46 3.82
CA PHE A 326 8.40 5.88 5.20
C PHE A 326 7.09 6.39 5.78
N TYR A 327 6.96 6.32 7.08
CA TYR A 327 5.93 7.03 7.83
C TYR A 327 6.51 8.35 8.31
N LEU A 328 5.85 9.44 7.97
CA LEU A 328 6.23 10.79 8.36
C LEU A 328 5.28 11.30 9.44
N THR A 329 5.86 11.86 10.49
CA THR A 329 5.17 12.57 11.57
C THR A 329 5.62 14.02 11.52
N PHE A 330 4.69 14.95 11.63
CA PHE A 330 4.96 16.39 11.61
C PHE A 330 4.74 16.92 13.03
N PRO A 331 5.79 17.03 13.89
CA PRO A 331 5.62 17.32 15.31
C PRO A 331 4.95 18.67 15.58
N GLU A 332 5.11 19.64 14.68
CA GLU A 332 4.45 20.95 14.74
C GLU A 332 2.92 20.87 14.61
N LEU A 333 2.42 19.79 13.99
CA LEU A 333 0.98 19.54 13.82
C LEU A 333 0.47 18.50 14.82
N SER A 334 1.07 17.30 14.79
CA SER A 334 0.71 16.21 15.70
C SER A 334 1.83 15.18 15.85
N ILE A 335 2.18 14.88 17.10
CA ILE A 335 3.12 13.79 17.43
C ILE A 335 2.47 12.40 17.43
N TRP A 336 1.13 12.32 17.41
CA TRP A 336 0.37 11.07 17.49
C TRP A 336 -0.10 10.56 16.13
N GLN A 337 0.30 11.24 15.04
CA GLN A 337 -0.11 10.93 13.69
C GLN A 337 1.10 10.69 12.80
N SER A 338 1.11 9.52 12.16
CA SER A 338 2.12 9.18 11.17
C SER A 338 1.45 8.67 9.90
N HIS A 339 1.89 9.16 8.75
CA HIS A 339 1.29 8.86 7.45
C HIS A 339 2.32 8.29 6.49
N PRO A 340 1.97 7.25 5.71
CA PRO A 340 2.90 6.62 4.78
C PRO A 340 3.10 7.50 3.53
N PHE A 341 4.36 7.76 3.19
CA PHE A 341 4.76 8.45 1.97
C PHE A 341 5.92 7.73 1.30
N THR A 342 5.86 7.67 -0.02
CA THR A 342 6.92 7.09 -0.85
C THR A 342 7.87 8.20 -1.27
N PRO A 343 9.20 8.05 -1.07
CA PRO A 343 10.17 8.99 -1.61
C PRO A 343 10.09 9.01 -3.14
N ALA A 344 9.92 10.19 -3.72
CA ALA A 344 10.03 10.47 -5.15
C ALA A 344 11.49 10.61 -5.61
N SER A 345 12.45 10.58 -4.68
CA SER A 345 13.89 10.59 -4.95
C SER A 345 14.48 9.18 -5.07
N VAL A 346 15.67 9.09 -5.65
CA VAL A 346 16.48 7.87 -5.76
C VAL A 346 17.47 7.82 -4.58
N PRO A 347 17.62 6.67 -3.89
CA PRO A 347 18.61 6.51 -2.83
C PRO A 347 20.04 6.66 -3.40
N PRO A 348 20.98 7.25 -2.66
CA PRO A 348 22.35 7.39 -3.13
C PRO A 348 23.06 6.04 -3.23
N THR A 349 23.93 5.90 -4.23
CA THR A 349 24.86 4.75 -4.39
C THR A 349 26.23 5.01 -3.74
N THR A 350 26.48 6.23 -3.27
CA THR A 350 27.74 6.69 -2.66
C THR A 350 27.55 7.00 -1.17
N LEU A 351 28.64 7.35 -0.48
CA LEU A 351 28.66 7.69 0.95
C LEU A 351 28.01 9.05 1.30
N VAL A 352 27.21 9.63 0.39
CA VAL A 352 26.53 10.89 0.62
C VAL A 352 25.24 10.64 1.42
N PRO A 353 24.90 11.50 2.39
CA PRO A 353 23.63 11.39 3.09
C PRO A 353 22.43 11.37 2.11
N PRO A 354 21.45 10.48 2.30
CA PRO A 354 20.31 10.40 1.41
C PRO A 354 19.46 11.68 1.39
N THR A 355 19.11 12.13 0.19
CA THR A 355 18.14 13.20 -0.04
C THR A 355 16.76 12.62 -0.30
N HIS A 356 15.80 13.03 0.52
CA HIS A 356 14.39 12.68 0.39
C HIS A 356 13.64 13.76 -0.36
N THR A 357 12.71 13.34 -1.22
CA THR A 357 11.70 14.23 -1.79
C THR A 357 10.36 13.53 -1.69
N TYR A 358 9.36 14.23 -1.18
CA TYR A 358 7.99 13.73 -1.01
C TYR A 358 7.02 14.66 -1.72
N ILE A 359 6.16 14.09 -2.55
CA ILE A 359 5.04 14.81 -3.16
C ILE A 359 3.76 14.41 -2.43
N ILE A 360 3.16 15.37 -1.73
CA ILE A 360 2.04 15.17 -0.84
C ILE A 360 0.84 15.95 -1.38
N ARG A 361 -0.25 15.25 -1.70
CA ARG A 361 -1.51 15.92 -2.03
C ARG A 361 -2.22 16.35 -0.75
N ALA A 362 -2.56 17.64 -0.65
CA ALA A 362 -3.37 18.14 0.44
C ALA A 362 -4.77 17.50 0.40
N ARG A 363 -5.14 16.86 1.50
CA ARG A 363 -6.46 16.28 1.79
C ARG A 363 -6.93 16.79 3.15
N ASN A 364 -8.17 16.46 3.52
CA ASN A 364 -8.69 16.74 4.85
C ASN A 364 -7.80 16.09 5.93
N GLY A 365 -7.65 16.76 7.08
CA GLY A 365 -6.80 16.29 8.18
C GLY A 365 -5.35 16.79 8.05
N GLU A 366 -4.39 15.95 8.44
CA GLU A 366 -2.99 16.36 8.67
C GLU A 366 -2.31 16.94 7.43
N THR A 367 -2.50 16.33 6.25
CA THR A 367 -1.92 16.84 5.00
C THR A 367 -2.46 18.21 4.59
N GLY A 368 -3.71 18.53 4.97
CA GLY A 368 -4.32 19.83 4.71
C GLY A 368 -3.79 20.89 5.67
N LYS A 369 -3.58 20.52 6.94
CA LYS A 369 -2.91 21.38 7.92
C LYS A 369 -1.46 21.66 7.54
N LEU A 370 -0.75 20.66 7.02
CA LEU A 370 0.62 20.84 6.50
C LEU A 370 0.66 21.85 5.34
N ALA A 371 -0.29 21.75 4.41
CA ALA A 371 -0.40 22.71 3.31
C ALA A 371 -0.71 24.12 3.85
N ALA A 372 -1.66 24.26 4.77
CA ALA A 372 -1.99 25.55 5.38
C ALA A 372 -0.80 26.17 6.13
N LEU A 373 -0.06 25.35 6.91
CA LEU A 373 1.14 25.78 7.62
C LEU A 373 2.21 26.32 6.64
N ALA A 374 2.47 25.59 5.56
CA ALA A 374 3.43 26.00 4.54
C ALA A 374 2.97 27.25 3.78
N GLU A 375 1.67 27.41 3.52
CA GLU A 375 1.11 28.60 2.88
C GLU A 375 1.24 29.85 3.79
N SER A 376 0.93 29.73 5.08
CA SER A 376 1.05 30.84 6.03
C SER A 376 2.51 31.28 6.22
N ALA A 377 3.43 30.33 6.36
CA ALA A 377 4.85 30.64 6.52
C ALA A 377 5.48 31.28 5.26
N SER A 378 4.95 30.97 4.07
CA SER A 378 5.39 31.60 2.81
C SER A 378 4.90 33.05 2.64
N GLN A 379 3.91 33.49 3.43
CA GLN A 379 3.43 34.88 3.42
C GLN A 379 4.22 35.78 4.39
N GLU A 380 4.78 35.20 5.46
CA GLU A 380 5.52 35.95 6.48
C GLU A 380 7.01 36.15 6.14
N LYS A 381 7.57 35.29 5.30
CA LYS A 381 8.96 35.39 4.82
C LYS A 381 8.95 35.67 3.33
N ASP A 382 9.71 36.66 2.86
CA ASP A 382 9.99 36.91 1.42
C ASP A 382 10.70 35.72 0.73
N THR A 383 10.88 34.58 1.42
CA THR A 383 11.39 33.33 0.87
C THR A 383 10.29 32.25 0.88
N PRO A 384 10.02 31.59 -0.26
CA PRO A 384 8.95 30.59 -0.40
C PRO A 384 9.27 29.22 0.25
N ILE A 385 10.28 29.15 1.11
CA ILE A 385 10.80 27.90 1.69
C ILE A 385 10.56 27.93 3.19
N THR A 386 9.67 27.05 3.65
CA THR A 386 9.41 26.85 5.09
C THR A 386 10.24 25.69 5.62
N GLU A 387 10.79 25.84 6.83
CA GLU A 387 11.44 24.76 7.58
C GLU A 387 10.41 24.09 8.49
N THR A 388 9.94 22.90 8.14
CA THR A 388 9.00 22.11 8.97
C THR A 388 9.74 20.90 9.56
N PRO A 389 9.67 20.67 10.88
CA PRO A 389 10.28 19.50 11.50
C PRO A 389 9.54 18.22 11.10
N VAL A 390 10.30 17.15 10.82
CA VAL A 390 9.78 15.84 10.42
C VAL A 390 10.45 14.73 11.21
N VAL A 391 9.65 13.79 11.71
CA VAL A 391 10.13 12.53 12.25
C VAL A 391 9.86 11.41 11.25
N LEU A 392 10.92 10.69 10.90
CA LEU A 392 10.98 9.66 9.88
C LEU A 392 10.96 8.27 10.54
N LEU A 393 10.06 7.40 10.08
CA LEU A 393 10.00 6.01 10.50
C LEU A 393 9.98 5.09 9.28
N GLY A 394 11.00 4.25 9.14
CA GLY A 394 11.15 3.34 8.00
C GLY A 394 12.63 3.02 7.72
N PRO A 395 12.96 2.43 6.56
CA PRO A 395 12.06 2.15 5.45
C PRO A 395 11.14 0.95 5.70
N TYR A 396 10.00 0.90 5.02
CA TYR A 396 9.08 -0.22 4.96
C TYR A 396 8.84 -0.67 3.53
N GLY A 397 8.44 -1.93 3.34
CA GLY A 397 8.23 -2.52 2.02
C GLY A 397 9.51 -3.15 1.47
N ARG A 398 9.56 -3.36 0.15
CA ARG A 398 10.62 -4.11 -0.55
C ARG A 398 11.04 -3.37 -1.81
N SER A 399 12.18 -3.79 -2.36
CA SER A 399 12.57 -3.41 -3.73
C SER A 399 11.48 -3.86 -4.70
N VAL A 400 11.03 -2.94 -5.55
CA VAL A 400 10.11 -3.23 -6.66
C VAL A 400 10.86 -3.64 -7.92
N LEU A 401 12.15 -3.32 -7.99
CA LEU A 401 13.06 -3.78 -9.03
C LEU A 401 13.65 -5.13 -8.62
N ASP A 402 13.49 -6.11 -9.51
CA ASP A 402 14.14 -7.42 -9.46
C ASP A 402 15.19 -7.48 -10.58
N HIS A 403 16.36 -8.04 -10.28
CA HIS A 403 17.52 -8.07 -11.20
C HIS A 403 17.25 -8.84 -12.50
N GLU A 404 16.23 -9.68 -12.51
CA GLU A 404 15.78 -10.40 -13.71
C GLU A 404 14.82 -9.61 -14.60
N THR A 405 14.50 -8.35 -14.27
CA THR A 405 13.60 -7.51 -15.08
C THR A 405 14.34 -6.94 -16.27
N SER A 406 13.88 -7.26 -17.48
CA SER A 406 14.45 -6.71 -18.73
C SER A 406 13.66 -5.51 -19.25
N ASN A 407 12.36 -5.44 -18.94
CA ASN A 407 11.47 -4.40 -19.46
C ASN A 407 10.64 -3.79 -18.33
N ILE A 408 10.55 -2.46 -18.30
CA ILE A 408 9.81 -1.70 -17.28
C ILE A 408 8.76 -0.84 -17.96
N LEU A 409 7.51 -1.03 -17.54
CA LEU A 409 6.40 -0.12 -17.86
C LEU A 409 5.92 0.54 -16.57
N ALA A 410 6.22 1.81 -16.40
CA ALA A 410 5.93 2.60 -15.21
C ALA A 410 4.68 3.44 -15.44
N ILE A 411 3.56 3.15 -14.75
CA ILE A 411 2.27 3.82 -14.95
C ILE A 411 1.81 4.52 -13.67
N ALA A 412 1.66 5.83 -13.73
CA ALA A 412 1.25 6.63 -12.57
C ALA A 412 0.04 7.53 -12.86
N GLY A 413 -0.81 7.69 -11.84
CA GLY A 413 -1.89 8.66 -11.82
C GLY A 413 -1.68 9.74 -10.76
N GLY A 414 -1.65 11.01 -11.16
CA GLY A 414 -1.46 12.15 -10.24
C GLY A 414 -0.19 12.01 -9.39
N THR A 415 -0.32 12.10 -8.06
CA THR A 415 0.80 11.96 -7.12
C THR A 415 1.32 10.52 -6.98
N GLY A 416 0.70 9.53 -7.63
CA GLY A 416 1.24 8.17 -7.71
C GLY A 416 2.60 8.11 -8.42
N ILE A 417 2.98 9.18 -9.13
CA ILE A 417 4.28 9.33 -9.78
C ILE A 417 5.46 9.19 -8.81
N SER A 418 5.28 9.55 -7.54
CA SER A 418 6.29 9.39 -6.48
C SER A 418 6.75 7.94 -6.31
N PHE A 419 5.93 6.96 -6.70
CA PHE A 419 6.30 5.55 -6.64
C PHE A 419 7.01 5.06 -7.90
N THR A 420 6.61 5.55 -9.07
CA THR A 420 7.11 5.05 -10.36
C THR A 420 8.31 5.82 -10.88
N LEU A 421 8.45 7.11 -10.56
CA LEU A 421 9.56 7.95 -11.02
C LEU A 421 10.93 7.45 -10.52
N PRO A 422 11.13 7.13 -9.23
CA PRO A 422 12.40 6.56 -8.76
C PRO A 422 12.78 5.26 -9.46
N VAL A 423 11.79 4.46 -9.89
CA VAL A 423 12.01 3.21 -10.61
C VAL A 423 12.67 3.50 -11.97
N VAL A 424 12.12 4.47 -12.70
CA VAL A 424 12.64 4.90 -14.00
C VAL A 424 14.02 5.52 -13.84
N MET A 425 14.18 6.48 -12.92
CA MET A 425 15.46 7.16 -12.69
C MET A 425 16.56 6.19 -12.28
N ASN A 426 16.28 5.25 -11.37
CA ASN A 426 17.24 4.24 -10.96
C ASN A 426 17.58 3.26 -12.10
N ALA A 427 16.57 2.84 -12.87
CA ALA A 427 16.79 1.93 -13.99
C ALA A 427 17.62 2.56 -15.11
N LEU A 428 17.54 3.88 -15.31
CA LEU A 428 18.38 4.63 -16.25
C LEU A 428 19.79 4.81 -15.71
N ALA A 429 19.92 5.25 -14.45
CA ALA A 429 21.20 5.60 -13.82
C ALA A 429 22.11 4.39 -13.56
N ASP A 430 21.55 3.20 -13.32
CA ASP A 430 22.35 2.00 -13.03
C ASP A 430 22.89 1.34 -14.32
N PRO A 431 24.20 1.41 -14.60
CA PRO A 431 24.78 0.82 -15.80
C PRO A 431 24.84 -0.71 -15.72
N THR A 432 24.74 -1.30 -14.53
CA THR A 432 24.79 -2.75 -14.31
C THR A 432 23.43 -3.42 -14.53
N ASN A 433 22.36 -2.62 -14.64
CA ASN A 433 21.01 -3.13 -14.81
C ASN A 433 20.78 -3.63 -16.24
N HIS A 434 20.31 -4.88 -16.38
CA HIS A 434 19.94 -5.53 -17.64
C HIS A 434 18.64 -5.01 -18.27
N THR A 435 18.08 -3.91 -17.76
CA THR A 435 16.86 -3.32 -18.31
C THR A 435 17.14 -2.70 -19.68
N GLN A 436 16.45 -3.20 -20.71
CA GLN A 436 16.57 -2.78 -22.11
C GLN A 436 15.53 -1.72 -22.47
N ASN A 437 14.28 -1.94 -22.08
CA ASN A 437 13.16 -1.09 -22.44
C ASN A 437 12.53 -0.46 -21.20
N ILE A 438 12.41 0.87 -21.21
CA ILE A 438 11.82 1.65 -20.13
C ILE A 438 10.79 2.60 -20.74
N GLU A 439 9.53 2.46 -20.33
CA GLU A 439 8.47 3.38 -20.71
C GLU A 439 7.74 3.92 -19.48
N MET A 440 7.60 5.24 -19.43
CA MET A 440 6.93 5.97 -18.36
C MET A 440 5.64 6.59 -18.87
N ILE A 441 4.53 6.22 -18.25
CA ILE A 441 3.19 6.76 -18.47
C ILE A 441 2.77 7.55 -17.26
N TRP A 442 2.44 8.82 -17.46
CA TRP A 442 1.91 9.66 -16.39
C TRP A 442 0.59 10.31 -16.76
N VAL A 443 -0.45 9.98 -16.02
CA VAL A 443 -1.81 10.50 -16.22
C VAL A 443 -2.08 11.59 -15.19
N ILE A 444 -2.26 12.83 -15.65
CA ILE A 444 -2.57 14.00 -14.83
C ILE A 444 -3.91 14.60 -15.20
N ARG A 445 -4.47 15.40 -14.30
CA ARG A 445 -5.72 16.11 -14.55
C ARG A 445 -5.47 17.35 -15.39
N HIS A 446 -4.57 18.20 -14.91
CA HIS A 446 -4.29 19.51 -15.47
C HIS A 446 -2.82 19.65 -15.83
N ILE A 447 -2.51 20.44 -16.86
CA ILE A 447 -1.15 20.60 -17.39
C ILE A 447 -0.21 21.31 -16.39
N GLU A 448 -0.76 22.15 -15.51
CA GLU A 448 -0.03 22.84 -14.45
C GLU A 448 0.59 21.86 -13.45
N ASN A 449 0.11 20.61 -13.39
CA ASN A 449 0.72 19.58 -12.56
C ASN A 449 2.13 19.20 -13.02
N LEU A 450 2.55 19.57 -14.22
CA LEU A 450 3.94 19.40 -14.65
C LEU A 450 4.91 20.22 -13.78
N ALA A 451 4.47 21.35 -13.23
CA ALA A 451 5.33 22.31 -12.54
C ALA A 451 6.04 21.71 -11.32
N TRP A 452 5.33 20.94 -10.50
CA TRP A 452 5.89 20.39 -9.25
C TRP A 452 6.84 19.20 -9.47
N LEU A 453 6.95 18.70 -10.70
CA LEU A 453 7.90 17.66 -11.12
C LEU A 453 8.86 18.14 -12.21
N ALA A 454 8.87 19.45 -12.49
CA ALA A 454 9.60 19.99 -13.63
C ALA A 454 11.12 19.71 -13.59
N PRO A 455 11.81 19.83 -12.44
CA PRO A 455 13.25 19.54 -12.37
C PRO A 455 13.58 18.10 -12.80
N GLU A 456 12.81 17.13 -12.32
CA GLU A 456 13.03 15.71 -12.65
C GLU A 456 12.69 15.41 -14.11
N LEU A 457 11.60 15.97 -14.62
CA LEU A 457 11.20 15.77 -16.02
C LEU A 457 12.18 16.40 -17.01
N LEU A 458 12.73 17.58 -16.68
CA LEU A 458 13.75 18.22 -17.50
C LEU A 458 15.03 17.39 -17.54
N SER A 459 15.47 16.88 -16.39
CA SER A 459 16.64 15.97 -16.32
C SER A 459 16.42 14.69 -17.14
N LEU A 460 15.23 14.08 -17.06
CA LEU A 460 14.89 12.91 -17.88
C LEU A 460 14.81 13.25 -19.37
N LYS A 461 14.33 14.45 -19.73
CA LYS A 461 14.24 14.91 -21.12
C LYS A 461 15.63 15.19 -21.70
N GLU A 462 16.57 15.70 -20.90
CA GLU A 462 17.97 15.86 -21.30
C GLU A 462 18.64 14.51 -21.60
N GLN A 463 18.39 13.49 -20.77
CA GLN A 463 18.86 12.12 -21.01
C GLN A 463 18.26 11.49 -22.29
N LEU A 464 17.05 11.89 -22.68
CA LEU A 464 16.45 11.47 -23.96
C LEU A 464 17.16 12.09 -25.16
N SER A 465 17.63 13.34 -25.04
CA SER A 465 18.36 14.06 -26.08
C SER A 465 19.81 13.58 -26.23
N HIS A 466 20.42 13.12 -25.14
CA HIS A 466 21.77 12.57 -25.09
C HIS A 466 21.73 11.10 -24.60
N PRO A 467 21.38 10.13 -25.47
CA PRO A 467 21.53 8.72 -25.11
C PRO A 467 23.00 8.49 -24.76
N THR A 468 23.26 8.09 -23.52
CA THR A 468 24.57 8.08 -22.85
C THR A 468 25.70 7.56 -23.76
N SER A 469 26.37 8.47 -24.47
CA SER A 469 27.72 8.29 -24.98
C SER A 469 28.61 9.22 -24.15
N SER A 470 29.10 8.74 -23.01
CA SER A 470 30.06 9.53 -22.24
C SER A 470 31.34 9.69 -23.06
N PRO A 471 31.91 10.90 -23.23
CA PRO A 471 33.12 11.09 -24.02
C PRO A 471 34.34 10.54 -23.27
N ILE A 472 35.16 9.77 -23.97
CA ILE A 472 36.53 9.47 -23.56
C ILE A 472 37.34 10.77 -23.68
N PRO A 473 38.08 11.23 -22.65
CA PRO A 473 39.09 12.26 -22.86
C PRO A 473 40.24 11.66 -23.66
N SER A 474 40.37 12.06 -24.93
CA SER A 474 41.51 11.67 -25.76
C SER A 474 42.72 12.58 -25.51
N SER A 475 43.82 11.93 -25.08
CA SER A 475 45.25 12.19 -25.33
C SER A 475 45.95 13.45 -24.80
N SER A 476 46.98 13.26 -23.96
CA SER A 476 48.42 13.21 -24.32
C SER A 476 49.24 13.07 -23.01
N ALA A 477 50.41 12.44 -22.85
CA ALA A 477 51.46 11.95 -23.73
C ALA A 477 52.32 10.85 -23.03
N ALA A 478 52.88 9.95 -23.86
CA ALA A 478 54.09 9.13 -23.76
C ALA A 478 54.75 8.74 -22.40
N SER A 479 54.97 7.44 -22.18
CA SER A 479 56.28 6.76 -22.25
C SER A 479 56.17 5.26 -21.89
N THR A 480 57.28 4.54 -22.09
CA THR A 480 57.47 3.17 -22.60
C THR A 480 57.32 2.01 -21.60
N ASP A 481 57.13 0.80 -22.17
CA ASP A 481 57.63 -0.53 -21.78
C ASP A 481 56.74 -1.60 -21.08
N GLU A 482 56.65 -2.72 -21.83
CA GLU A 482 56.58 -4.16 -21.50
C GLU A 482 55.39 -4.89 -20.81
N LYS A 483 54.98 -5.94 -21.55
CA LYS A 483 54.42 -7.26 -21.20
C LYS A 483 52.90 -7.43 -21.01
N ALA A 484 52.36 -8.08 -22.05
CA ALA A 484 51.01 -8.59 -22.20
C ALA A 484 50.72 -9.84 -21.34
N ILE A 485 49.55 -9.84 -20.70
CA ILE A 485 48.72 -11.03 -20.47
C ILE A 485 47.28 -10.62 -20.87
N LEU A 486 46.68 -11.42 -21.75
CA LEU A 486 45.34 -11.26 -22.33
C LEU A 486 44.23 -11.24 -21.26
N GLU A 487 43.33 -10.24 -21.33
CA GLU A 487 41.91 -10.40 -21.70
C GLU A 487 41.21 -9.03 -21.68
N PRO A 488 40.64 -8.52 -22.80
CA PRO A 488 39.76 -7.37 -22.76
C PRO A 488 38.31 -7.86 -22.66
N THR A 489 37.70 -7.75 -21.47
CA THR A 489 36.24 -7.76 -21.38
C THR A 489 35.73 -6.42 -21.88
N THR A 490 35.53 -6.31 -23.19
CA THR A 490 34.86 -5.17 -23.81
C THR A 490 33.39 -5.20 -23.41
N THR A 491 33.02 -4.55 -22.32
CA THR A 491 31.62 -4.35 -21.94
C THR A 491 30.97 -3.40 -22.95
N ALA A 492 30.29 -3.98 -23.95
CA ALA A 492 29.44 -3.24 -24.87
C ALA A 492 28.34 -2.53 -24.05
N HIS A 493 28.34 -1.19 -24.07
CA HIS A 493 27.26 -0.40 -23.48
C HIS A 493 25.98 -0.65 -24.28
N SER A 494 25.04 -1.42 -23.71
CA SER A 494 23.70 -1.60 -24.25
C SER A 494 22.94 -0.28 -24.17
N THR A 495 22.59 0.31 -25.31
CA THR A 495 21.71 1.49 -25.37
C THR A 495 20.31 1.12 -24.87
N LYS A 496 19.83 1.79 -23.81
CA LYS A 496 18.49 1.56 -23.26
C LYS A 496 17.46 2.35 -24.09
N ARG A 497 16.36 1.71 -24.47
CA ARG A 497 15.23 2.38 -25.12
C ARG A 497 14.38 3.03 -24.03
N PHE A 498 14.29 4.36 -24.05
CA PHE A 498 13.56 5.14 -23.06
C PHE A 498 12.50 6.04 -23.72
N ARG A 499 11.28 6.06 -23.16
CA ARG A 499 10.16 6.88 -23.63
C ARG A 499 9.30 7.40 -22.48
N ILE A 500 8.82 8.63 -22.60
CA ILE A 500 7.87 9.25 -21.67
C ILE A 500 6.60 9.68 -22.42
N ARG A 501 5.44 9.24 -21.93
CA ARG A 501 4.12 9.70 -22.41
C ARG A 501 3.31 10.26 -21.24
N ILE A 502 2.87 11.49 -21.38
CA ILE A 502 2.04 12.19 -20.39
C ILE A 502 0.66 12.40 -20.99
N PHE A 503 -0.39 12.00 -20.27
CA PHE A 503 -1.77 12.19 -20.65
C PHE A 503 -2.44 13.21 -19.71
N VAL A 504 -2.94 14.31 -20.26
CA VAL A 504 -3.68 15.34 -19.52
C VAL A 504 -5.16 15.11 -19.75
N THR A 505 -5.93 14.84 -18.69
CA THR A 505 -7.33 14.37 -18.80
C THR A 505 -8.37 15.49 -18.71
N ARG A 506 -7.96 16.72 -18.49
CA ARG A 506 -8.83 17.90 -18.47
C ARG A 506 -8.16 19.01 -19.25
N SER A 507 -8.89 19.58 -20.19
CA SER A 507 -8.46 20.76 -20.91
C SER A 507 -8.66 22.00 -20.03
N PRO A 508 -7.85 23.05 -20.20
CA PRO A 508 -8.13 24.33 -19.55
C PRO A 508 -9.49 24.83 -20.06
N GLU A 509 -10.51 24.77 -19.21
CA GLU A 509 -11.81 25.35 -19.51
C GLU A 509 -11.60 26.85 -19.78
N THR A 510 -11.90 27.28 -21.00
CA THR A 510 -12.17 28.69 -21.26
C THR A 510 -13.42 29.02 -20.46
N ARG A 511 -13.28 29.70 -19.32
CA ARG A 511 -14.41 30.22 -18.54
C ARG A 511 -15.16 31.25 -19.37
N THR A 512 -16.04 30.80 -20.25
CA THR A 512 -17.16 31.59 -20.74
C THR A 512 -18.41 31.09 -20.02
N HIS A 513 -18.73 31.74 -18.90
CA HIS A 513 -20.10 31.71 -18.38
C HIS A 513 -21.00 32.44 -19.38
N ILE A 514 -21.48 31.72 -20.40
CA ILE A 514 -22.68 32.10 -21.12
C ILE A 514 -23.77 31.19 -20.58
N HIS A 515 -24.61 31.75 -19.71
CA HIS A 515 -25.90 31.16 -19.41
C HIS A 515 -26.65 30.93 -20.75
N PRO A 516 -27.13 29.72 -21.05
CA PRO A 516 -28.07 29.55 -22.15
C PRO A 516 -29.32 30.35 -21.79
N ALA A 517 -29.65 31.35 -22.61
CA ALA A 517 -30.93 32.00 -22.57
C ALA A 517 -32.03 30.94 -22.76
N VAL A 518 -32.84 30.74 -21.72
CA VAL A 518 -34.06 29.93 -21.80
C VAL A 518 -35.07 30.76 -22.61
N ALA A 519 -35.42 30.26 -23.79
CA ALA A 519 -36.56 30.74 -24.56
C ALA A 519 -37.88 30.40 -23.83
N PRO A 520 -38.93 31.25 -23.92
CA PRO A 520 -40.08 31.20 -23.04
C PRO A 520 -41.01 30.03 -23.37
N SER A 521 -41.31 29.19 -22.39
CA SER A 521 -42.44 28.24 -22.43
C SER A 521 -43.70 28.91 -21.89
N SER A 522 -44.73 28.94 -22.72
CA SER A 522 -46.09 29.36 -22.42
C SER A 522 -46.79 28.39 -21.46
N ASP A 523 -47.09 28.82 -20.24
CA ASP A 523 -48.09 28.16 -19.40
C ASP A 523 -48.84 29.19 -18.53
N PRO A 524 -50.18 29.38 -18.66
CA PRO A 524 -50.90 30.50 -18.04
C PRO A 524 -51.38 30.30 -16.60
N ASN A 525 -51.07 29.19 -15.92
CA ASN A 525 -51.67 28.91 -14.60
C ASN A 525 -50.70 28.26 -13.62
N ALA A 526 -49.96 29.06 -12.85
CA ALA A 526 -49.36 28.62 -11.59
C ALA A 526 -49.34 29.77 -10.55
N PRO A 527 -49.76 29.54 -9.28
CA PRO A 527 -49.88 30.60 -8.27
C PRO A 527 -48.54 30.92 -7.59
N ALA A 528 -48.32 32.20 -7.30
CA ALA A 528 -47.14 32.74 -6.62
C ALA A 528 -47.10 32.44 -5.11
N PRO A 529 -45.91 32.16 -4.52
CA PRO A 529 -45.66 32.34 -3.08
C PRO A 529 -45.04 33.72 -2.78
N PRO A 530 -45.13 34.19 -1.52
CA PRO A 530 -45.20 35.61 -1.21
C PRO A 530 -43.84 36.32 -1.10
N THR A 531 -43.90 37.60 -1.46
CA THR A 531 -42.92 38.65 -1.20
C THR A 531 -42.66 38.85 0.29
N LYS A 532 -41.37 39.01 0.63
CA LYS A 532 -40.94 39.84 1.76
C LYS A 532 -39.80 40.71 1.29
N ASP A 533 -39.97 41.98 1.60
CA ASP A 533 -39.27 43.10 1.04
C ASP A 533 -37.93 43.40 1.73
N LEU A 534 -37.21 44.31 1.06
CA LEU A 534 -36.35 45.36 1.60
C LEU A 534 -34.83 45.17 1.52
N GLU A 535 -34.31 45.98 0.59
CA GLU A 535 -33.17 46.89 0.72
C GLU A 535 -31.82 46.46 0.15
N ILE A 536 -31.73 46.70 -1.16
CA ILE A 536 -30.55 47.20 -1.86
C ILE A 536 -30.20 48.58 -1.29
N SER A 537 -29.00 48.73 -0.76
CA SER A 537 -28.27 50.00 -0.86
C SER A 537 -27.00 49.75 -1.67
N SER A 538 -27.01 50.36 -2.85
CA SER A 538 -25.90 50.48 -3.78
C SER A 538 -24.94 51.57 -3.31
N SER A 539 -23.67 51.24 -3.10
CA SER A 539 -22.59 52.21 -3.25
C SER A 539 -21.48 51.58 -4.09
N SER A 540 -21.38 52.10 -5.30
CA SER A 540 -20.29 51.91 -6.23
C SER A 540 -19.02 52.53 -5.66
N SER A 541 -17.99 51.71 -5.41
CA SER A 541 -16.61 52.17 -5.38
C SER A 541 -15.78 51.26 -6.28
N SER A 542 -15.34 51.86 -7.38
CA SER A 542 -14.32 51.37 -8.28
C SER A 542 -12.98 51.30 -7.54
N THR A 543 -12.48 50.09 -7.28
CA THR A 543 -11.09 49.87 -6.89
C THR A 543 -10.56 48.60 -7.54
N ASN A 544 -9.73 48.84 -8.56
CA ASN A 544 -8.63 48.02 -9.07
C ASN A 544 -8.60 46.55 -8.62
N SER A 545 -8.91 45.66 -9.55
CA SER A 545 -8.54 44.25 -9.49
C SER A 545 -7.02 44.10 -9.50
N SER A 546 -6.41 44.11 -8.31
CA SER A 546 -5.07 43.58 -8.10
C SER A 546 -5.14 42.06 -8.18
N ALA A 547 -4.88 41.55 -9.39
CA ALA A 547 -4.50 40.17 -9.59
C ALA A 547 -3.26 39.89 -8.71
N ILE A 548 -3.41 38.98 -7.75
CA ILE A 548 -2.32 38.48 -6.94
C ILE A 548 -1.38 37.71 -7.88
N ASN A 549 -0.27 38.36 -8.24
CA ASN A 549 0.83 37.79 -8.99
C ASN A 549 1.52 36.70 -8.17
N HIS A 550 1.27 35.43 -8.52
CA HIS A 550 2.18 34.35 -8.17
C HIS A 550 2.79 33.72 -9.44
N ALA A 551 4.11 33.94 -9.57
CA ALA A 551 5.15 33.13 -10.22
C ALA A 551 5.21 33.01 -11.77
N PRO A 552 5.86 33.96 -12.47
CA PRO A 552 6.32 33.77 -13.87
C PRO A 552 7.33 32.61 -14.05
N THR A 553 8.01 32.16 -12.99
CA THR A 553 9.09 31.15 -13.06
C THR A 553 8.61 29.74 -13.41
N HIS A 554 7.47 29.31 -12.87
CA HIS A 554 6.96 27.94 -13.13
C HIS A 554 6.37 27.80 -14.54
N SER A 555 5.79 28.89 -15.08
CA SER A 555 5.28 28.93 -16.46
C SER A 555 6.41 28.64 -17.47
N ASN A 556 7.58 29.24 -17.27
CA ASN A 556 8.73 29.05 -18.15
C ASN A 556 9.26 27.60 -18.14
N LEU A 557 9.29 26.95 -16.98
CA LEU A 557 9.71 25.54 -16.87
C LEU A 557 8.74 24.60 -17.58
N VAL A 558 7.43 24.83 -17.41
CA VAL A 558 6.39 24.05 -18.10
C VAL A 558 6.49 24.25 -19.61
N GLN A 559 6.67 25.49 -20.08
CA GLN A 559 6.84 25.78 -21.50
C GLN A 559 8.07 25.07 -22.10
N THR A 560 9.18 25.01 -21.35
CA THR A 560 10.39 24.27 -21.74
C THR A 560 10.14 22.76 -21.84
N LEU A 561 9.33 22.20 -20.93
CA LEU A 561 8.92 20.80 -20.99
C LEU A 561 8.06 20.47 -22.20
N LEU A 562 7.25 21.42 -22.66
CA LEU A 562 6.36 21.24 -23.81
C LEU A 562 7.06 21.33 -25.16
N THR A 563 8.36 21.65 -25.21
CA THR A 563 9.10 21.61 -26.49
C THR A 563 9.06 20.21 -27.11
N PRO A 564 8.80 20.07 -28.42
CA PRO A 564 8.65 18.76 -29.05
C PRO A 564 9.91 17.89 -28.92
N HIS A 565 9.73 16.60 -28.63
CA HIS A 565 10.80 15.61 -28.64
C HIS A 565 10.23 14.23 -29.00
N PRO A 566 10.87 13.43 -29.87
CA PRO A 566 10.29 12.20 -30.42
C PRO A 566 9.93 11.13 -29.36
N ASN A 567 10.67 11.09 -28.26
CA ASN A 567 10.44 10.16 -27.15
C ASN A 567 9.80 10.81 -25.90
N PHE A 568 9.32 12.05 -26.00
CA PHE A 568 8.61 12.75 -24.93
C PHE A 568 7.32 13.37 -25.49
N THR A 569 6.17 12.84 -25.12
CA THR A 569 4.88 13.33 -25.65
C THR A 569 3.95 13.75 -24.52
N VAL A 570 3.31 14.90 -24.69
CA VAL A 570 2.20 15.34 -23.83
C VAL A 570 0.94 15.36 -24.69
N THR A 571 -0.07 14.58 -24.31
CA THR A 571 -1.33 14.44 -25.05
C THR A 571 -2.50 14.86 -24.18
N CYS A 572 -3.28 15.83 -24.64
CA CYS A 572 -4.54 16.20 -24.00
C CYS A 572 -5.66 15.26 -24.44
N LEU A 573 -6.37 14.72 -23.48
CA LEU A 573 -7.50 13.84 -23.60
C LEU A 573 -8.69 14.57 -22.99
N ASP A 574 -9.60 15.10 -23.82
CA ASP A 574 -10.75 15.89 -23.38
C ASP A 574 -11.72 15.06 -22.51
N HIS A 575 -11.48 15.04 -21.20
CA HIS A 575 -12.27 14.29 -20.19
C HIS A 575 -12.29 12.77 -20.37
N THR A 576 -11.37 12.21 -21.14
CA THR A 576 -11.21 10.76 -21.31
C THR A 576 -9.96 10.25 -20.61
N HIS A 577 -9.93 8.94 -20.35
CA HIS A 577 -8.78 8.25 -19.77
C HIS A 577 -8.14 7.35 -20.81
N PRO A 578 -6.80 7.23 -20.82
CA PRO A 578 -6.14 6.29 -21.72
C PRO A 578 -6.48 4.85 -21.34
N ASP A 579 -6.68 3.99 -22.33
CA ASP A 579 -6.92 2.56 -22.10
C ASP A 579 -5.61 1.85 -21.73
N MET A 580 -5.57 1.32 -20.49
CA MET A 580 -4.41 0.60 -19.96
C MET A 580 -4.14 -0.71 -20.70
N SER A 581 -5.19 -1.37 -21.22
CA SER A 581 -5.03 -2.61 -21.99
C SER A 581 -4.31 -2.34 -23.31
N THR A 582 -4.75 -1.30 -24.03
CA THR A 582 -4.08 -0.82 -25.24
C THR A 582 -2.64 -0.39 -24.96
N ILE A 583 -2.40 0.41 -23.90
CA ILE A 583 -1.03 0.83 -23.54
C ILE A 583 -0.11 -0.35 -23.28
N LEU A 584 -0.56 -1.33 -22.49
CA LEU A 584 0.26 -2.50 -22.16
C LEU A 584 0.49 -3.38 -23.39
N SER A 585 -0.53 -3.59 -24.21
CA SER A 585 -0.40 -4.39 -25.43
C SER A 585 0.55 -3.76 -26.42
N THR A 586 0.41 -2.47 -26.73
CA THR A 586 1.34 -1.71 -27.57
C THR A 586 2.78 -1.83 -27.05
N PHE A 587 3.01 -1.66 -25.74
CA PHE A 587 4.35 -1.80 -25.17
C PHE A 587 4.92 -3.21 -25.38
N LEU A 588 4.14 -4.25 -25.04
CA LEU A 588 4.59 -5.63 -25.17
C LEU A 588 4.79 -6.05 -26.63
N ASP A 589 3.94 -5.60 -27.54
CA ASP A 589 3.94 -6.04 -28.93
C ASP A 589 4.96 -5.29 -29.79
N GLU A 590 5.09 -3.97 -29.61
CA GLU A 590 5.95 -3.12 -30.44
C GLU A 590 7.34 -2.83 -29.83
N THR A 591 7.49 -2.97 -28.51
CA THR A 591 8.72 -2.59 -27.80
C THR A 591 9.47 -3.77 -27.22
N VAL A 592 8.76 -4.76 -26.66
CA VAL A 592 9.39 -5.91 -26.01
C VAL A 592 9.74 -7.00 -27.02
N ALA A 593 11.03 -7.10 -27.34
CA ALA A 593 11.57 -8.19 -28.16
C ALA A 593 11.76 -9.49 -27.37
N SER A 594 12.29 -9.39 -26.14
CA SER A 594 12.53 -10.54 -25.27
C SER A 594 12.59 -10.15 -23.80
N GLY A 595 12.61 -11.15 -22.92
CA GLY A 595 12.80 -10.98 -21.48
C GLY A 595 11.54 -10.55 -20.73
N ARG A 596 11.63 -10.62 -19.40
CA ARG A 596 10.51 -10.39 -18.50
C ARG A 596 10.10 -8.92 -18.45
N THR A 597 8.79 -8.69 -18.35
CA THR A 597 8.22 -7.34 -18.14
C THR A 597 7.73 -7.15 -16.71
N THR A 598 8.10 -6.04 -16.11
CA THR A 598 7.56 -5.58 -14.82
C THR A 598 6.77 -4.29 -15.04
N VAL A 599 5.46 -4.37 -14.84
CA VAL A 599 4.57 -3.20 -14.82
C VAL A 599 4.55 -2.68 -13.38
N VAL A 600 4.97 -1.45 -13.18
CA VAL A 600 4.97 -0.79 -11.86
C VAL A 600 3.97 0.35 -11.90
N GLY A 601 3.07 0.44 -10.92
CA GLY A 601 2.10 1.53 -10.92
C GLY A 601 1.56 1.97 -9.58
N SER A 602 1.01 3.18 -9.58
CA SER A 602 0.38 3.82 -8.42
C SER A 602 -0.63 4.89 -8.87
N GLY A 603 -1.75 5.00 -8.18
CA GLY A 603 -2.80 5.97 -8.53
C GLY A 603 -4.17 5.58 -7.98
N PRO A 604 -5.26 6.05 -8.61
CA PRO A 604 -6.62 5.68 -8.21
C PRO A 604 -6.86 4.16 -8.26
N ALA A 605 -7.70 3.63 -7.37
CA ALA A 605 -7.94 2.19 -7.25
C ALA A 605 -8.39 1.52 -8.58
N MET A 606 -9.25 2.19 -9.35
CA MET A 606 -9.68 1.70 -10.68
C MET A 606 -8.51 1.49 -11.64
N LEU A 607 -7.55 2.41 -11.68
CA LEU A 607 -6.36 2.30 -12.52
C LEU A 607 -5.58 1.02 -12.18
N GLY A 608 -5.46 0.69 -10.89
CA GLY A 608 -4.80 -0.53 -10.43
C GLY A 608 -5.56 -1.79 -10.84
N THR A 609 -6.89 -1.78 -10.72
CA THR A 609 -7.76 -2.87 -11.19
C THR A 609 -7.59 -3.11 -12.69
N ASP A 610 -7.57 -2.05 -13.50
CA ASP A 610 -7.45 -2.16 -14.95
C ASP A 610 -6.07 -2.67 -15.37
N ILE A 611 -4.99 -2.20 -14.74
CA ILE A 611 -3.63 -2.72 -14.98
C ILE A 611 -3.51 -4.19 -14.60
N ARG A 612 -4.03 -4.60 -13.42
CA ARG A 612 -4.01 -6.01 -13.00
C ARG A 612 -4.78 -6.90 -13.96
N ARG A 613 -5.91 -6.42 -14.49
CA ARG A 613 -6.71 -7.13 -15.50
C ARG A 613 -5.93 -7.28 -16.81
N ALA A 614 -5.35 -6.20 -17.32
CA ALA A 614 -4.54 -6.21 -18.54
C ALA A 614 -3.33 -7.15 -18.41
N VAL A 615 -2.61 -7.09 -17.28
CA VAL A 615 -1.48 -7.99 -16.99
C VAL A 615 -1.93 -9.45 -16.94
N ALA A 616 -3.06 -9.75 -16.29
CA ALA A 616 -3.58 -11.12 -16.24
C ALA A 616 -3.89 -11.67 -17.64
N GLN A 617 -4.44 -10.86 -18.54
CA GLN A 617 -4.74 -11.25 -19.93
C GLN A 617 -3.48 -11.49 -20.77
N ARG A 618 -2.37 -10.83 -20.44
CA ARG A 618 -1.10 -10.92 -21.20
C ARG A 618 -0.12 -11.97 -20.68
N ASN A 619 -0.37 -12.57 -19.51
CA ASN A 619 0.46 -13.68 -19.03
C ASN A 619 0.17 -14.96 -19.83
N ASP A 620 1.21 -15.64 -20.31
CA ASP A 620 1.11 -16.94 -20.99
C ASP A 620 1.93 -18.00 -20.25
N VAL A 621 1.23 -18.87 -19.52
CA VAL A 621 1.85 -19.97 -18.78
C VAL A 621 2.55 -20.96 -19.70
N GLY A 622 1.94 -21.26 -20.86
CA GLY A 622 2.48 -22.24 -21.80
C GLY A 622 3.77 -21.74 -22.45
N GLY A 623 3.78 -20.47 -22.87
CA GLY A 623 4.97 -19.78 -23.38
C GLY A 623 6.09 -19.73 -22.36
N VAL A 624 5.80 -19.26 -21.14
CA VAL A 624 6.80 -19.19 -20.06
C VAL A 624 7.34 -20.57 -19.69
N TRP A 625 6.47 -21.58 -19.66
CA TRP A 625 6.91 -22.96 -19.47
C TRP A 625 7.86 -23.40 -20.58
N ARG A 626 7.63 -23.03 -21.85
CA ARG A 626 8.53 -23.30 -22.99
C ARG A 626 9.80 -22.45 -23.02
N GLY A 627 9.90 -21.42 -22.17
CA GLY A 627 11.05 -20.53 -22.07
C GLY A 627 10.83 -19.16 -22.72
N ASP A 628 9.63 -18.87 -23.22
CA ASP A 628 9.28 -17.53 -23.68
C ASP A 628 8.99 -16.61 -22.49
N GLU A 629 10.02 -15.86 -22.07
CA GLU A 629 9.94 -14.92 -20.96
C GLU A 629 9.05 -13.69 -21.27
N LYS A 630 8.67 -13.45 -22.53
CA LYS A 630 7.76 -12.35 -22.90
C LYS A 630 6.37 -12.54 -22.29
N GLY A 631 5.95 -13.79 -22.13
CA GLY A 631 4.71 -14.18 -21.45
C GLY A 631 4.75 -14.06 -19.92
N ASP A 632 5.90 -13.71 -19.31
CA ASP A 632 6.03 -13.46 -17.87
C ASP A 632 5.91 -11.94 -17.63
N VAL A 633 4.67 -11.50 -17.38
CA VAL A 633 4.37 -10.09 -17.09
C VAL A 633 3.97 -9.97 -15.63
N SER A 634 4.79 -9.26 -14.85
CA SER A 634 4.51 -9.00 -13.44
C SER A 634 3.89 -7.63 -13.22
N CYS A 635 3.06 -7.49 -12.18
CA CYS A 635 2.44 -6.24 -11.79
C CYS A 635 2.82 -5.93 -10.34
N VAL A 636 3.43 -4.76 -10.11
CA VAL A 636 3.72 -4.22 -8.79
C VAL A 636 2.91 -2.95 -8.63
N TRP A 637 1.90 -3.00 -7.76
CA TRP A 637 0.98 -1.89 -7.57
C TRP A 637 1.05 -1.37 -6.14
N ASP A 638 1.13 -0.05 -6.01
CA ASP A 638 1.11 0.63 -4.72
C ASP A 638 -0.33 0.97 -4.27
N ASP A 639 -0.89 0.14 -3.38
CA ASP A 639 -2.22 0.35 -2.79
C ASP A 639 -2.22 1.32 -1.59
N ARG A 640 -1.12 2.03 -1.28
CA ARG A 640 -1.04 2.89 -0.08
C ARG A 640 -1.93 4.15 -0.15
N LEU A 641 -2.47 4.49 -1.33
CA LEU A 641 -3.35 5.65 -1.56
C LEU A 641 -4.85 5.34 -1.45
N GLY A 642 -5.23 4.13 -1.01
CA GLY A 642 -6.61 3.61 -1.02
C GLY A 642 -7.40 3.72 0.28
#